data_AF-A0A182N6F5-F1
#
_entry.id   AF-A0A182N6F5-F1
#
_cell.length_a   1.000
_cell.length_b   1.000
_cell.length_c   1.000
_cell.angle_alpha   90.00
_cell.angle_beta   90.00
_cell.angle_gamma   90.00
#
_symmetry.space_group_name_H-M   'P 1'
#
loop_
_entity.id
_entity.type
_entity.pdbx_description
1 polymer ?
#
loop_
_entity_poly.entity_id
_entity_poly.type
_entity_poly.pdbx_seq_one_letter_code
_entity_poly.pdbx_strand_id
1 'polypeptide(L)'
;MANNVAGQLLVYALLLFFMLVVVFLSYALILHTEQTQMWSTIKDRGATRVMPNGTTNYWYYIIIFVNESKSFTIRATRFICAETPYEVSELLQCKTILRRNKPTFFNFSLHIPMVLHKVYFEVQMYYKLNEYVKFPSDLHLEICSYFRHPSKDIFSRHVLSVMFETTPQLMYYCPHGNTTYNLVFWMEERFFPKSMPAGDFRLDVWFRTTDNKTLFAPFTVRVTKFVCTDTPYELSELLHCKTTLRRNKPTLFNFSVHIPMVLNTIFLELRTFYRFNDFQQFPIDLNTEICSYFRNPSEDVFARHVMSINLETVPHFVHYCPHGLLYCKTVLRRNKPTFFNISVHVPMVLNTVFFEVRTFYKLNYYQKFPIDLHGEICTYFRNPSEDVFSRHVMSIMLETIPHIIHQCPHGNKTYTAVYWLEDKFFPKSMPAGDFRQDVWFRSAVNKTLFAYQVHFSVRRQGIWRPFTVRVTKFLCAEAPYDVSELLHCKTTLRRNKPTLFNFSLYIPRVLNTIYFELRTYYRFTNYQQFPIDLNSEICSYFRNPSEDIFSRHVMSIILETMPQVAHHCPHGNRTYNLVFWLEERFFPKSVPAGDFRIDVWFRTIDNKTIFAYQAYFSVRRQGSFSVRVTKFICTETPYELTNLLLCKTVLRRNQPTMLHITLHVPMVLNEMYIKLNTYYRYSEFRSFPVTLYTEICSYFRNPSDDPLSRQAMSLALETIPQYMHYCPHGNATYIMDFWLEDKFFPKSMPAGDFRMDVWFLAAGNKTLFAYQAFFSVRRRGILKSLIECNESKEFSLRVLRYVCTEAPYERSVINYCRTQLRRNKPTLFNLSVDVPEVLNEVYIHMKTYYRYRTFQIFPIDVVVEVCSFLRNPTKDVISRHVLSVLIELMPEYAHYCPHGNTTYIVLFWLEERFLPKSMPAGDYRLDAWFRTMDNVTLFAYQAFFSIRRKGVVRSMIDW
;
A
#
# COMPACT_ATOMS: atom_id res chain seq x y z
N MET A 1 -3.45 -19.96 -78.03
CA MET A 1 -2.75 -20.86 -77.08
C MET A 1 -3.38 -20.62 -75.72
N ALA A 2 -4.16 -21.58 -75.24
CA ALA A 2 -5.15 -21.36 -74.18
C ALA A 2 -4.49 -21.10 -72.82
N ASN A 3 -4.88 -19.98 -72.19
CA ASN A 3 -4.57 -19.63 -70.81
C ASN A 3 -5.26 -20.61 -69.86
N ASN A 4 -4.58 -21.71 -69.54
CA ASN A 4 -5.09 -22.69 -68.59
C ASN A 4 -4.83 -22.19 -67.16
N VAL A 5 -5.70 -21.29 -66.69
CA VAL A 5 -5.68 -20.68 -65.34
C VAL A 5 -5.62 -21.74 -64.23
N ALA A 6 -6.18 -22.93 -64.47
CA ALA A 6 -6.11 -24.06 -63.56
C ALA A 6 -4.67 -24.56 -63.35
N GLY A 7 -3.84 -24.55 -64.41
CA GLY A 7 -2.43 -24.94 -64.32
C GLY A 7 -1.60 -23.97 -63.48
N GLN A 8 -1.86 -22.67 -63.61
CA GLN A 8 -1.18 -21.66 -62.78
C GLN A 8 -1.57 -21.77 -61.30
N LEU A 9 -2.86 -21.99 -61.00
CA LEU A 9 -3.33 -22.20 -59.63
C LEU A 9 -2.70 -23.44 -58.98
N LEU A 10 -2.55 -24.53 -59.73
CA LEU A 10 -1.90 -25.74 -59.24
C LEU A 10 -0.42 -25.50 -58.91
N VAL A 11 0.29 -24.75 -59.77
CA VAL A 11 1.71 -24.40 -59.56
C VAL A 11 1.87 -23.51 -58.31
N TYR A 12 0.99 -22.52 -58.11
CA TYR A 12 1.05 -21.69 -56.90
C TYR A 12 0.71 -22.46 -55.62
N ALA A 13 -0.24 -23.40 -55.67
CA ALA A 13 -0.58 -24.25 -54.54
C ALA A 13 0.59 -25.17 -54.16
N LEU A 14 1.28 -25.75 -55.17
CA LEU A 14 2.48 -26.57 -54.95
C LEU A 14 3.63 -25.74 -54.37
N LEU A 15 3.88 -24.54 -54.89
CA LEU A 15 4.91 -23.64 -54.35
C LEU A 15 4.64 -23.25 -52.89
N LEU A 16 3.39 -22.98 -52.54
CA LEU A 16 3.00 -22.66 -51.15
C LEU A 16 3.17 -23.87 -50.22
N PHE A 17 2.84 -25.08 -50.69
CA PHE A 17 3.08 -26.31 -49.95
C PHE A 17 4.57 -26.55 -49.70
N PHE A 18 5.42 -26.40 -50.72
CA PHE A 18 6.88 -26.54 -50.56
C PHE A 18 7.46 -25.50 -49.60
N MET A 19 6.99 -24.25 -49.65
CA MET A 19 7.40 -23.22 -48.69
C MET A 19 7.04 -23.60 -47.25
N LEU A 20 5.85 -24.16 -47.00
CA LEU A 20 5.45 -24.62 -45.66
C LEU A 20 6.31 -25.77 -45.16
N VAL A 21 6.62 -26.74 -46.04
CA VAL A 21 7.48 -27.89 -45.69
C VAL A 21 8.90 -27.44 -45.35
N VAL A 22 9.47 -26.51 -46.12
CA VAL A 22 10.81 -25.97 -45.86
C VAL A 22 10.85 -25.22 -44.53
N VAL A 23 9.85 -24.39 -44.23
CA VAL A 23 9.77 -23.68 -42.94
C VAL A 23 9.65 -24.67 -41.78
N PHE A 24 8.84 -25.72 -41.92
CA PHE A 24 8.69 -26.75 -40.89
C PHE A 24 10.00 -27.53 -40.65
N LEU A 25 10.68 -27.96 -41.72
CA LEU A 25 11.97 -28.65 -41.62
C LEU A 25 13.06 -27.75 -41.02
N SER A 26 13.08 -26.47 -41.38
CA SER A 26 14.00 -25.47 -40.81
C SER A 26 13.79 -25.35 -39.30
N TYR A 27 12.53 -25.27 -38.86
CA TYR A 27 12.17 -25.20 -37.45
C TYR A 27 12.55 -26.48 -36.68
N ALA A 28 12.29 -27.66 -37.27
CA ALA A 28 12.66 -28.94 -36.66
C ALA A 28 14.19 -29.09 -36.53
N LEU A 29 14.96 -28.67 -37.53
CA LEU A 29 16.43 -28.68 -37.47
C LEU A 29 16.97 -27.72 -36.41
N ILE A 30 16.40 -26.52 -36.28
CA ILE A 30 16.79 -25.56 -35.21
C ILE A 30 16.54 -26.19 -33.83
N LEU A 31 15.36 -26.77 -33.60
CA LEU A 31 15.04 -27.47 -32.35
C LEU A 31 16.02 -28.60 -32.03
N HIS A 32 16.38 -29.41 -33.04
CA HIS A 32 17.35 -30.49 -32.86
C HIS A 32 18.76 -29.95 -32.54
N THR A 33 19.19 -28.87 -33.19
CA THR A 33 20.49 -28.24 -32.90
C THR A 33 20.55 -27.62 -31.50
N GLU A 34 19.47 -27.00 -31.03
CA GLU A 34 19.40 -26.46 -29.66
C GLU A 34 19.40 -27.58 -28.63
N GLN A 35 18.65 -28.66 -28.89
CA GLN A 35 18.61 -29.83 -28.00
C GLN A 35 19.99 -30.49 -27.89
N THR A 36 20.68 -30.69 -29.01
CA THR A 36 22.04 -31.29 -29.02
C THR A 36 23.09 -30.40 -28.37
N GLN A 37 23.04 -29.08 -28.57
CA GLN A 37 23.91 -28.14 -27.84
C GLN A 37 23.67 -28.21 -26.33
N MET A 38 22.41 -28.27 -25.90
CA MET A 38 22.04 -28.40 -24.49
C MET A 38 22.61 -29.69 -23.88
N TRP A 39 22.50 -30.81 -24.58
CA TRP A 39 23.06 -32.09 -24.13
C TRP A 39 24.59 -32.08 -24.04
N SER A 40 25.28 -31.45 -25.00
CA SER A 40 26.74 -31.33 -24.97
C SER A 40 27.22 -30.49 -23.78
N THR A 41 26.54 -29.36 -23.50
CA THR A 41 26.86 -28.51 -22.34
C THR A 41 26.56 -29.17 -21.00
N ILE A 42 25.57 -30.06 -20.95
CA ILE A 42 25.27 -30.88 -19.75
C ILE A 42 26.39 -31.90 -19.50
N LYS A 43 26.93 -32.52 -20.55
CA LYS A 43 28.02 -33.48 -20.47
C LYS A 43 29.34 -32.81 -20.02
N ASP A 44 29.65 -31.64 -20.57
CA ASP A 44 30.88 -30.90 -20.26
C ASP A 44 30.91 -30.31 -18.84
N ARG A 45 29.74 -30.14 -18.19
CA ARG A 45 29.63 -29.64 -16.80
C ARG A 45 29.70 -30.72 -15.72
N GLY A 46 30.08 -31.95 -16.07
CA GLY A 46 30.40 -33.00 -15.10
C GLY A 46 29.21 -33.56 -14.31
N ALA A 47 27.97 -33.34 -14.76
CA ALA A 47 26.75 -33.74 -14.06
C ALA A 47 26.33 -35.20 -14.32
N THR A 48 27.28 -36.13 -14.40
CA THR A 48 26.98 -37.56 -14.50
C THR A 48 27.76 -38.36 -13.45
N ARG A 49 27.04 -39.15 -12.66
CA ARG A 49 27.63 -40.24 -11.87
C ARG A 49 27.03 -41.56 -12.36
N VAL A 50 27.91 -42.50 -12.68
CA VAL A 50 27.56 -43.86 -13.09
C VAL A 50 27.39 -44.69 -11.82
N MET A 51 26.24 -45.33 -11.64
CA MET A 51 26.07 -46.30 -10.55
C MET A 51 26.88 -47.58 -10.85
N PRO A 52 27.24 -48.39 -9.84
CA PRO A 52 28.05 -49.61 -10.03
C PRO A 52 27.47 -50.64 -11.02
N ASN A 53 26.17 -50.53 -11.33
CA ASN A 53 25.46 -51.38 -12.29
C ASN A 53 25.48 -50.83 -13.74
N GLY A 54 26.26 -49.79 -14.03
CA GLY A 54 26.38 -49.21 -15.37
C GLY A 54 25.22 -48.31 -15.81
N THR A 55 24.21 -48.09 -14.97
CA THR A 55 23.08 -47.23 -15.29
C THR A 55 23.36 -45.76 -14.89
N THR A 56 23.23 -44.85 -15.85
CA THR A 56 23.30 -43.40 -15.61
C THR A 56 21.91 -42.89 -15.21
N ASN A 57 21.73 -42.50 -13.95
CA ASN A 57 20.49 -41.94 -13.45
C ASN A 57 20.59 -40.41 -13.40
N TYR A 58 19.80 -39.71 -14.22
CA TYR A 58 19.78 -38.25 -14.26
C TYR A 58 18.82 -37.71 -13.19
N TRP A 59 19.35 -37.30 -12.04
CA TRP A 59 18.59 -36.46 -11.11
C TRP A 59 18.86 -35.00 -11.44
N TYR A 60 17.88 -34.32 -12.05
CA TYR A 60 17.92 -32.88 -12.22
C TYR A 60 16.98 -32.20 -11.23
N TYR A 61 17.53 -31.38 -10.34
CA TYR A 61 16.78 -30.25 -9.78
C TYR A 61 16.75 -29.17 -10.86
N ILE A 62 15.72 -29.20 -11.71
CA ILE A 62 15.43 -28.06 -12.57
C ILE A 62 14.82 -26.99 -11.65
N ILE A 63 15.64 -26.06 -11.16
CA ILE A 63 15.13 -24.83 -10.56
C ILE A 63 14.65 -23.95 -11.73
N ILE A 64 13.42 -24.19 -12.16
CA ILE A 64 12.71 -23.28 -13.05
C ILE A 64 12.39 -22.05 -12.21
N PHE A 65 12.96 -20.89 -12.55
CA PHE A 65 12.50 -19.61 -12.04
C PHE A 65 11.15 -19.28 -12.69
N VAL A 66 10.09 -19.96 -12.24
CA VAL A 66 8.73 -19.52 -12.49
C VAL A 66 8.55 -18.22 -11.71
N ASN A 67 8.08 -17.16 -12.36
CA ASN A 67 8.02 -15.79 -11.83
C ASN A 67 7.09 -15.62 -10.59
N GLU A 68 6.57 -16.70 -10.02
CA GLU A 68 5.59 -16.70 -8.94
C GLU A 68 5.89 -17.81 -7.92
N SER A 69 6.91 -17.62 -7.08
CA SER A 69 7.04 -18.39 -5.85
C SER A 69 6.16 -17.80 -4.75
N LYS A 70 5.51 -18.67 -3.96
CA LYS A 70 4.69 -18.34 -2.78
C LYS A 70 5.49 -17.47 -1.81
N SER A 71 4.84 -16.51 -1.14
CA SER A 71 5.47 -15.76 -0.04
C SER A 71 5.72 -16.69 1.16
N PHE A 72 6.94 -16.67 1.69
CA PHE A 72 7.30 -17.37 2.92
C PHE A 72 7.66 -16.34 4.00
N THR A 73 7.25 -16.59 5.24
CA THR A 73 7.55 -15.70 6.35
C THR A 73 8.80 -16.15 7.08
N ILE A 74 9.74 -15.23 7.29
CA ILE A 74 11.00 -15.52 7.98
C ILE A 74 10.91 -15.06 9.42
N ARG A 75 11.27 -15.95 10.34
CA ARG A 75 11.29 -15.66 11.77
C ARG A 75 12.65 -16.02 12.34
N ALA A 76 13.45 -15.02 12.69
CA ALA A 76 14.64 -15.25 13.49
C ALA A 76 14.23 -15.73 14.89
N THR A 77 14.70 -16.90 15.28
CA THR A 77 14.38 -17.53 16.57
C THR A 77 15.45 -17.26 17.61
N ARG A 78 16.72 -17.22 17.18
CA ARG A 78 17.89 -16.99 18.02
C ARG A 78 18.99 -16.33 17.21
N PHE A 79 19.74 -15.44 17.86
CA PHE A 79 20.97 -14.87 17.32
C PHE A 79 22.00 -14.85 18.45
N ILE A 80 23.22 -15.28 18.14
CA ILE A 80 24.30 -15.43 19.11
C ILE A 80 25.56 -14.87 18.47
N CYS A 81 26.22 -13.93 19.13
CA CYS A 81 27.59 -13.55 18.83
C CYS A 81 28.50 -14.60 19.50
N ALA A 82 29.25 -15.41 18.74
CA ALA A 82 30.02 -16.57 19.24
C ALA A 82 31.50 -16.50 18.83
N GLU A 83 32.41 -17.03 19.67
CA GLU A 83 33.90 -17.06 19.57
C GLU A 83 34.68 -15.97 20.33
N THR A 84 34.37 -15.71 21.59
CA THR A 84 35.07 -14.70 22.41
C THR A 84 36.24 -15.28 23.21
N PRO A 85 37.38 -14.60 23.38
CA PRO A 85 37.80 -13.27 22.88
C PRO A 85 38.44 -13.31 21.48
N TYR A 86 38.64 -12.13 20.89
CA TYR A 86 39.10 -11.96 19.52
C TYR A 86 40.33 -11.07 19.47
N GLU A 87 41.30 -11.40 18.62
CA GLU A 87 42.65 -10.81 18.72
C GLU A 87 42.80 -9.44 18.02
N VAL A 88 41.92 -9.08 17.09
CA VAL A 88 42.14 -7.96 16.15
C VAL A 88 41.07 -6.85 16.25
N SER A 89 40.03 -7.03 17.06
CA SER A 89 38.99 -6.02 17.25
C SER A 89 38.22 -6.18 18.55
N GLU A 90 37.55 -5.09 18.94
CA GLU A 90 36.74 -5.00 20.15
C GLU A 90 35.28 -4.76 19.76
N LEU A 91 34.39 -5.71 20.05
CA LEU A 91 32.95 -5.49 19.92
C LEU A 91 32.45 -4.68 21.12
N LEU A 92 31.90 -3.50 20.87
CA LEU A 92 31.38 -2.61 21.90
C LEU A 92 29.91 -2.93 22.24
N GLN A 93 29.13 -3.44 21.28
CA GLN A 93 27.71 -3.74 21.50
C GLN A 93 27.26 -4.89 20.58
N CYS A 94 26.53 -5.89 21.08
CA CYS A 94 25.78 -6.86 20.26
C CYS A 94 24.40 -7.06 20.91
N LYS A 95 23.38 -6.35 20.39
CA LYS A 95 22.01 -6.37 20.92
C LYS A 95 21.03 -6.78 19.84
N THR A 96 20.24 -7.81 20.14
CA THR A 96 19.14 -8.26 19.28
C THR A 96 17.79 -8.05 19.94
N ILE A 97 16.86 -7.43 19.21
CA ILE A 97 15.49 -7.22 19.69
C ILE A 97 14.56 -8.07 18.82
N LEU A 98 14.16 -9.22 19.36
CA LEU A 98 13.15 -10.09 18.76
C LEU A 98 11.77 -9.43 18.92
N ARG A 99 11.09 -9.14 17.80
CA ARG A 99 9.74 -8.57 17.80
C ARG A 99 8.75 -9.58 17.21
N ARG A 100 7.61 -9.78 17.88
CA ARG A 100 6.56 -10.67 17.37
C ARG A 100 5.88 -10.00 16.17
N ASN A 101 5.85 -10.68 15.02
CA ASN A 101 5.25 -10.21 13.76
C ASN A 101 5.86 -8.91 13.18
N LYS A 102 7.14 -8.66 13.47
CA LYS A 102 7.93 -7.57 12.86
C LYS A 102 9.34 -8.09 12.57
N PRO A 103 10.07 -7.52 11.60
CA PRO A 103 11.44 -7.91 11.32
C PRO A 103 12.32 -7.76 12.58
N THR A 104 13.27 -8.67 12.72
CA THR A 104 14.19 -8.71 13.88
C THR A 104 15.21 -7.61 13.73
N PHE A 105 15.46 -6.88 14.82
CA PHE A 105 16.38 -5.74 14.83
C PHE A 105 17.72 -6.15 15.46
N PHE A 106 18.80 -5.86 14.74
CA PHE A 106 20.18 -6.12 15.13
C PHE A 106 20.88 -4.77 15.29
N ASN A 107 21.51 -4.55 16.44
CA ASN A 107 22.39 -3.40 16.67
C ASN A 107 23.72 -3.93 17.19
N PHE A 108 24.78 -3.75 16.41
CA PHE A 108 26.13 -4.10 16.79
C PHE A 108 27.10 -2.94 16.58
N SER A 109 28.05 -2.78 17.49
CA SER A 109 29.09 -1.75 17.44
C SER A 109 30.44 -2.45 17.52
N LEU A 110 31.32 -2.21 16.55
CA LEU A 110 32.61 -2.89 16.40
C LEU A 110 33.72 -1.85 16.26
N HIS A 111 34.68 -1.85 17.18
CA HIS A 111 35.90 -1.05 17.08
C HIS A 111 37.03 -1.89 16.50
N ILE A 112 37.60 -1.46 15.37
CA ILE A 112 38.76 -2.11 14.75
C ILE A 112 39.96 -1.18 14.93
N PRO A 113 40.86 -1.43 15.91
CA PRO A 113 41.98 -0.53 16.21
C PRO A 113 43.07 -0.56 15.13
N MET A 114 43.19 -1.65 14.36
CA MET A 114 44.22 -1.83 13.34
C MET A 114 43.68 -1.63 11.92
N VAL A 115 44.55 -1.20 11.00
CA VAL A 115 44.21 -1.02 9.58
C VAL A 115 44.31 -2.35 8.83
N LEU A 116 43.17 -2.89 8.42
CA LEU A 116 43.00 -4.11 7.65
C LEU A 116 42.92 -3.80 6.14
N HIS A 117 43.91 -4.27 5.39
CA HIS A 117 43.93 -4.14 3.93
C HIS A 117 43.06 -5.18 3.22
N LYS A 118 42.81 -6.31 3.87
CA LYS A 118 41.96 -7.40 3.36
C LYS A 118 41.03 -7.88 4.46
N VAL A 119 39.75 -7.99 4.12
CA VAL A 119 38.71 -8.52 4.99
C VAL A 119 37.95 -9.58 4.21
N TYR A 120 37.91 -10.79 4.74
CA TYR A 120 37.16 -11.90 4.19
C TYR A 120 35.80 -12.00 4.89
N PHE A 121 34.74 -12.05 4.08
CA PHE A 121 33.38 -12.31 4.49
C PHE A 121 33.05 -13.77 4.19
N GLU A 122 32.84 -14.56 5.22
CA GLU A 122 32.48 -15.97 5.11
C GLU A 122 31.06 -16.18 5.66
N VAL A 123 30.20 -16.80 4.86
CA VAL A 123 28.85 -17.21 5.28
C VAL A 123 28.69 -18.70 5.02
N GLN A 124 28.43 -19.45 6.09
CA GLN A 124 28.04 -20.86 5.99
C GLN A 124 26.59 -20.98 6.42
N MET A 125 25.81 -21.66 5.59
CA MET A 125 24.40 -21.92 5.86
C MET A 125 24.24 -23.39 6.23
N TYR A 126 23.39 -23.67 7.22
CA TYR A 126 23.05 -25.02 7.65
C TYR A 126 21.53 -25.18 7.61
N TYR A 127 21.04 -26.29 7.05
CA TYR A 127 19.62 -26.62 7.01
C TYR A 127 19.33 -27.72 8.03
N LYS A 128 18.28 -27.53 8.83
CA LYS A 128 17.88 -28.49 9.84
C LYS A 128 16.95 -29.55 9.23
N LEU A 129 17.47 -30.76 9.09
CA LEU A 129 16.67 -31.96 8.87
C LEU A 129 16.30 -32.54 10.24
N ASN A 130 17.12 -33.46 10.74
CA ASN A 130 17.12 -33.90 12.13
C ASN A 130 18.21 -33.17 12.93
N GLU A 131 19.36 -32.96 12.29
CA GLU A 131 20.48 -32.15 12.76
C GLU A 131 20.75 -31.03 11.75
N TYR A 132 21.56 -30.04 12.14
CA TYR A 132 21.99 -28.99 11.22
C TYR A 132 23.06 -29.53 10.27
N VAL A 133 22.67 -29.78 9.01
CA VAL A 133 23.57 -30.22 7.96
C VAL A 133 24.01 -29.01 7.13
N LYS A 134 25.30 -28.96 6.79
CA LYS A 134 25.87 -27.87 5.98
C LYS A 134 25.20 -27.82 4.60
N PHE A 135 24.70 -26.65 4.22
CA PHE A 135 24.07 -26.40 2.93
C PHE A 135 25.18 -26.26 1.87
N PRO A 136 25.02 -26.80 0.65
CA PRO A 136 26.11 -26.92 -0.33
C PRO A 136 26.64 -25.59 -0.89
N SER A 137 26.05 -24.44 -0.53
CA SER A 137 26.53 -23.13 -0.93
C SER A 137 27.11 -22.37 0.27
N ASP A 138 28.44 -22.34 0.35
CA ASP A 138 29.15 -21.40 1.20
C ASP A 138 29.53 -20.16 0.39
N LEU A 139 29.48 -18.99 1.02
CA LEU A 139 30.03 -17.77 0.45
C LEU A 139 31.35 -17.47 1.15
N HIS A 140 32.43 -17.37 0.38
CA HIS A 140 33.71 -16.87 0.87
C HIS A 140 34.18 -15.76 -0.07
N LEU A 141 34.22 -14.54 0.43
CA LEU A 141 34.44 -13.36 -0.40
C LEU A 141 35.43 -12.39 0.26
N GLU A 142 36.47 -11.99 -0.46
CA GLU A 142 37.28 -10.83 -0.07
C GLU A 142 36.52 -9.54 -0.40
N ILE A 143 36.02 -8.86 0.64
CA ILE A 143 35.17 -7.66 0.53
C ILE A 143 35.84 -6.59 -0.35
N CYS A 144 37.11 -6.29 -0.07
CA CYS A 144 37.89 -5.28 -0.77
C CYS A 144 38.08 -5.61 -2.26
N SER A 145 38.28 -6.88 -2.59
CA SER A 145 38.43 -7.32 -3.99
C SER A 145 37.09 -7.22 -4.74
N TYR A 146 35.98 -7.55 -4.09
CA TYR A 146 34.66 -7.43 -4.72
C TYR A 146 34.31 -5.99 -5.10
N PHE A 147 34.67 -5.01 -4.27
CA PHE A 147 34.46 -3.60 -4.61
C PHE A 147 35.26 -3.15 -5.83
N ARG A 148 36.48 -3.67 -5.99
CA ARG A 148 37.30 -3.39 -7.18
C ARG A 148 36.80 -4.13 -8.40
N HIS A 149 36.35 -5.37 -8.22
CA HIS A 149 35.91 -6.26 -9.28
C HIS A 149 34.68 -7.08 -8.80
N PRO A 150 33.45 -6.61 -9.04
CA PRO A 150 32.26 -7.30 -8.57
C PRO A 150 32.16 -8.70 -9.17
N SER A 151 32.00 -9.71 -8.30
CA SER A 151 31.90 -11.12 -8.68
C SER A 151 30.78 -11.35 -9.70
N LYS A 152 30.97 -12.30 -10.62
CA LYS A 152 29.91 -12.78 -11.53
C LYS A 152 28.94 -13.75 -10.86
N ASP A 153 29.29 -14.26 -9.67
CA ASP A 153 28.41 -15.16 -8.92
C ASP A 153 27.15 -14.44 -8.44
N ILE A 154 26.00 -15.00 -8.82
CA ILE A 154 24.67 -14.44 -8.54
C ILE A 154 24.41 -14.39 -7.03
N PHE A 155 24.88 -15.39 -6.29
CA PHE A 155 24.70 -15.46 -4.85
C PHE A 155 25.52 -14.40 -4.13
N SER A 156 26.80 -14.25 -4.49
CA SER A 156 27.68 -13.17 -4.03
C SER A 156 27.06 -11.78 -4.27
N ARG A 157 26.53 -11.52 -5.48
CA ARG A 157 25.88 -10.24 -5.82
C ARG A 157 24.65 -9.97 -4.96
N HIS A 158 23.81 -10.98 -4.77
CA HIS A 158 22.60 -10.85 -3.95
C HIS A 158 22.96 -10.56 -2.49
N VAL A 159 23.89 -11.31 -1.90
CA VAL A 159 24.31 -11.11 -0.51
C VAL A 159 24.95 -9.74 -0.30
N LEU A 160 25.77 -9.27 -1.25
CA LEU A 160 26.35 -7.93 -1.16
C LEU A 160 25.33 -6.83 -1.38
N SER A 161 24.34 -7.03 -2.27
CA SER A 161 23.21 -6.10 -2.41
C SER A 161 22.45 -5.95 -1.09
N VAL A 162 22.22 -7.06 -0.38
CA VAL A 162 21.62 -7.05 0.96
C VAL A 162 22.53 -6.29 1.93
N MET A 163 23.84 -6.53 1.93
CA MET A 163 24.79 -5.82 2.79
C MET A 163 24.88 -4.31 2.50
N PHE A 164 24.79 -3.89 1.22
CA PHE A 164 24.75 -2.48 0.84
C PHE A 164 23.49 -1.79 1.38
N GLU A 165 22.36 -2.49 1.33
CA GLU A 165 21.08 -1.94 1.77
C GLU A 165 20.97 -1.93 3.30
N THR A 166 21.52 -2.94 3.97
CA THR A 166 21.38 -3.15 5.42
C THR A 166 22.50 -2.51 6.24
N THR A 167 23.73 -2.47 5.72
CA THR A 167 24.93 -2.04 6.46
C THR A 167 25.87 -1.18 5.60
N PRO A 168 25.41 -0.02 5.07
CA PRO A 168 26.24 0.81 4.19
C PRO A 168 27.51 1.33 4.87
N GLN A 169 27.53 1.43 6.21
CA GLN A 169 28.70 1.93 6.96
C GLN A 169 29.89 0.96 6.98
N LEU A 170 29.67 -0.35 6.76
CA LEU A 170 30.76 -1.32 6.56
C LEU A 170 31.40 -1.22 5.17
N MET A 171 30.79 -0.45 4.26
CA MET A 171 31.06 -0.51 2.83
C MET A 171 31.88 0.69 2.32
N TYR A 172 32.53 1.45 3.21
CA TYR A 172 33.50 2.49 2.80
C TYR A 172 34.78 1.86 2.21
N TYR A 173 35.43 2.56 1.27
CA TYR A 173 36.61 2.07 0.55
C TYR A 173 37.71 1.55 1.49
N CYS A 174 38.16 0.31 1.27
CA CYS A 174 39.31 -0.26 1.97
C CYS A 174 40.54 0.67 1.83
N PRO A 175 41.33 0.84 2.90
CA PRO A 175 41.43 -0.04 4.07
C PRO A 175 40.49 0.29 5.24
N HIS A 176 40.13 -0.73 6.03
CA HIS A 176 39.26 -0.60 7.22
C HIS A 176 40.12 -0.52 8.49
N GLY A 177 39.93 0.47 9.37
CA GLY A 177 40.66 0.53 10.64
C GLY A 177 40.53 1.87 11.36
N ASN A 178 41.01 1.91 12.60
CA ASN A 178 40.95 3.03 13.54
C ASN A 178 39.55 3.68 13.64
N THR A 179 38.50 2.87 13.49
CA THR A 179 37.12 3.35 13.40
C THR A 179 36.18 2.40 14.12
N THR A 180 35.14 2.98 14.69
CA THR A 180 34.05 2.25 15.34
C THR A 180 32.87 2.18 14.38
N TYR A 181 32.56 0.98 13.92
CA TYR A 181 31.44 0.72 13.02
C TYR A 181 30.18 0.43 13.84
N ASN A 182 29.19 1.33 13.75
CA ASN A 182 27.89 1.17 14.39
C ASN A 182 26.87 0.69 13.36
N LEU A 183 26.41 -0.54 13.52
CA LEU A 183 25.68 -1.25 12.50
C LEU A 183 24.32 -1.64 13.02
N VAL A 184 23.31 -1.01 12.43
CA VAL A 184 21.92 -1.21 12.76
C VAL A 184 21.20 -1.73 11.53
N PHE A 185 20.77 -2.98 11.56
CA PHE A 185 19.98 -3.55 10.47
C PHE A 185 18.82 -4.38 10.95
N TRP A 186 17.89 -4.64 10.04
CA TRP A 186 16.76 -5.52 10.26
C TRP A 186 16.68 -6.53 9.11
N MET A 187 16.29 -7.77 9.40
CA MET A 187 16.11 -8.79 8.36
C MET A 187 14.67 -8.76 7.84
N GLU A 188 14.49 -8.44 6.56
CA GLU A 188 13.24 -8.54 5.81
C GLU A 188 13.18 -9.80 4.94
N GLU A 189 11.95 -10.26 4.65
CA GLU A 189 11.69 -11.42 3.79
C GLU A 189 12.28 -11.26 2.38
N ARG A 190 12.37 -10.02 1.88
CA ARG A 190 12.92 -9.71 0.55
C ARG A 190 14.41 -10.02 0.39
N PHE A 191 15.14 -10.18 1.49
CA PHE A 191 16.58 -10.44 1.45
C PHE A 191 16.93 -11.90 1.21
N PHE A 192 15.94 -12.79 1.21
CA PHE A 192 16.17 -14.22 1.02
C PHE A 192 15.74 -14.65 -0.38
N PRO A 193 16.50 -15.54 -1.04
CA PRO A 193 16.11 -16.06 -2.34
C PRO A 193 14.73 -16.70 -2.26
N LYS A 194 13.89 -16.39 -3.24
CA LYS A 194 12.55 -16.99 -3.41
C LYS A 194 12.57 -18.52 -3.55
N SER A 195 13.72 -19.08 -3.88
CA SER A 195 14.00 -20.52 -4.01
C SER A 195 14.39 -21.21 -2.70
N MET A 196 14.50 -20.50 -1.59
CA MET A 196 14.90 -21.09 -0.30
C MET A 196 13.80 -22.04 0.21
N PRO A 197 14.12 -23.32 0.52
CA PRO A 197 13.11 -24.27 0.98
C PRO A 197 12.57 -23.89 2.35
N ALA A 198 11.35 -24.31 2.68
CA ALA A 198 10.81 -24.09 4.02
C ALA A 198 11.57 -24.95 5.04
N GLY A 199 11.95 -24.37 6.18
CA GLY A 199 12.58 -25.08 7.29
C GLY A 199 13.33 -24.17 8.25
N ASP A 200 13.97 -24.77 9.25
CA ASP A 200 14.87 -24.06 10.17
C ASP A 200 16.26 -23.99 9.55
N PHE A 201 16.81 -22.78 9.45
CA PHE A 201 18.17 -22.55 8.98
C PHE A 201 19.02 -21.96 10.09
N ARG A 202 20.28 -22.36 10.15
CA ARG A 202 21.33 -21.70 10.92
C ARG A 202 22.27 -21.03 9.93
N LEU A 203 22.55 -19.76 10.15
CA LEU A 203 23.46 -18.98 9.33
C LEU A 203 24.61 -18.56 10.22
N ASP A 204 25.81 -19.03 9.90
CA ASP A 204 27.02 -18.65 10.59
C ASP A 204 27.78 -17.66 9.69
N VAL A 205 28.11 -16.50 10.24
CA VAL A 205 28.70 -15.38 9.51
C VAL A 205 29.98 -14.97 10.20
N TRP A 206 31.10 -15.00 9.48
CA TRP A 206 32.40 -14.59 9.97
C TRP A 206 32.96 -13.45 9.13
N PHE A 207 33.64 -12.54 9.82
CA PHE A 207 34.58 -11.60 9.22
C PHE A 207 35.97 -12.05 9.66
N ARG A 208 36.82 -12.41 8.70
CA ARG A 208 38.16 -12.93 8.96
C ARG A 208 39.21 -12.03 8.34
N THR A 209 40.33 -11.90 9.03
CA THR A 209 41.55 -11.32 8.47
C THR A 209 42.28 -12.35 7.60
N THR A 210 43.37 -11.96 6.95
CA THR A 210 44.28 -12.90 6.24
C THR A 210 44.79 -14.02 7.14
N ASP A 211 44.81 -13.80 8.46
CA ASP A 211 45.33 -14.74 9.45
C ASP A 211 44.23 -15.60 10.08
N ASN A 212 43.02 -15.58 9.52
CA ASN A 212 41.86 -16.37 9.97
C ASN A 212 41.35 -16.03 11.39
N LYS A 213 41.70 -14.84 11.91
CA LYS A 213 41.28 -14.35 13.23
C LYS A 213 39.89 -13.71 13.16
N THR A 214 39.02 -14.04 14.12
CA THR A 214 37.63 -13.56 14.19
C THR A 214 37.54 -12.27 15.05
N LEU A 215 36.39 -11.56 15.11
CA LEU A 215 36.35 -10.12 15.47
C LEU A 215 35.31 -9.61 16.56
N PHE A 216 34.71 -10.39 17.47
CA PHE A 216 33.64 -9.89 18.40
C PHE A 216 33.93 -9.82 19.94
N ALA A 217 32.96 -9.94 20.88
CA ALA A 217 33.01 -9.95 22.39
C ALA A 217 32.06 -8.97 23.15
N PRO A 218 31.30 -9.40 24.21
CA PRO A 218 30.36 -8.53 24.94
C PRO A 218 30.66 -8.30 26.45
N PHE A 219 29.98 -7.30 27.03
CA PHE A 219 29.55 -7.30 28.44
C PHE A 219 28.08 -6.86 28.59
N THR A 220 27.46 -7.20 29.72
CA THR A 220 26.04 -6.93 30.03
C THR A 220 25.91 -6.14 31.34
N VAL A 221 25.22 -5.00 31.31
CA VAL A 221 24.93 -4.19 32.51
C VAL A 221 23.53 -4.52 33.04
N ARG A 222 23.44 -4.88 34.32
CA ARG A 222 22.19 -5.21 35.03
C ARG A 222 22.08 -4.34 36.28
N VAL A 223 21.08 -3.46 36.32
CA VAL A 223 20.79 -2.63 37.51
C VAL A 223 20.09 -3.48 38.56
N THR A 224 20.75 -3.72 39.69
CA THR A 224 20.29 -4.67 40.73
C THR A 224 19.68 -3.99 41.95
N LYS A 225 20.00 -2.72 42.22
CA LYS A 225 19.53 -1.98 43.39
C LYS A 225 19.52 -0.47 43.12
N PHE A 226 18.54 0.24 43.68
CA PHE A 226 18.47 1.70 43.69
C PHE A 226 18.01 2.13 45.08
N VAL A 227 18.74 3.06 45.70
CA VAL A 227 18.57 3.50 47.10
C VAL A 227 18.53 5.03 47.09
N CYS A 228 17.50 5.62 47.72
CA CYS A 228 17.51 7.04 48.04
C CYS A 228 18.37 7.25 49.31
N THR A 229 19.43 8.04 49.23
CA THR A 229 20.32 8.37 50.35
C THR A 229 20.02 9.78 50.85
N ASP A 230 20.59 10.15 52.01
CA ASP A 230 20.58 11.53 52.53
C ASP A 230 19.19 12.10 52.87
N THR A 231 18.28 11.22 53.32
CA THR A 231 17.01 11.62 53.92
C THR A 231 17.17 11.84 55.43
N PRO A 232 16.64 12.95 55.99
CA PRO A 232 15.75 13.94 55.37
C PRO A 232 16.49 15.03 54.58
N TYR A 233 15.86 15.54 53.52
CA TYR A 233 16.38 16.66 52.73
C TYR A 233 15.88 18.00 53.30
N GLU A 234 16.76 19.01 53.39
CA GLU A 234 16.44 20.30 54.05
C GLU A 234 15.32 21.10 53.37
N LEU A 235 15.14 20.96 52.05
CA LEU A 235 14.22 21.78 51.24
C LEU A 235 13.08 20.98 50.59
N SER A 236 12.99 19.68 50.84
CA SER A 236 11.97 18.82 50.22
C SER A 236 11.66 17.58 51.07
N GLU A 237 10.41 17.15 51.07
CA GLU A 237 9.99 15.94 51.78
C GLU A 237 9.86 14.77 50.80
N LEU A 238 10.57 13.68 51.05
CA LEU A 238 10.47 12.45 50.27
C LEU A 238 9.28 11.61 50.75
N LEU A 239 8.16 11.68 50.03
CA LEU A 239 6.92 10.98 50.38
C LEU A 239 6.98 9.48 50.09
N HIS A 240 7.70 9.07 49.04
CA HIS A 240 7.89 7.66 48.70
C HIS A 240 9.18 7.48 47.89
N CYS A 241 9.93 6.41 48.15
CA CYS A 241 11.02 5.94 47.27
C CYS A 241 11.05 4.42 47.30
N LYS A 242 10.47 3.79 46.26
CA LYS A 242 10.36 2.32 46.17
C LYS A 242 10.75 1.82 44.78
N THR A 243 11.69 0.88 44.78
CA THR A 243 12.09 0.14 43.58
C THR A 243 11.40 -1.21 43.55
N THR A 244 10.67 -1.51 42.48
CA THR A 244 9.95 -2.78 42.32
C THR A 244 10.57 -3.61 41.20
N LEU A 245 11.29 -4.67 41.57
CA LEU A 245 11.83 -5.65 40.63
C LEU A 245 10.70 -6.50 40.06
N ARG A 246 10.61 -6.61 38.73
CA ARG A 246 9.60 -7.42 38.03
C ARG A 246 10.28 -8.47 37.16
N ARG A 247 9.96 -9.75 37.37
CA ARG A 247 10.53 -10.85 36.57
C ARG A 247 10.13 -10.68 35.09
N ASN A 248 11.11 -10.67 34.19
CA ASN A 248 10.96 -10.51 32.73
C ASN A 248 10.28 -9.20 32.28
N LYS A 249 10.34 -8.14 33.09
CA LYS A 249 9.86 -6.79 32.76
C LYS A 249 10.89 -5.75 33.26
N PRO A 250 10.89 -4.52 32.72
CA PRO A 250 11.74 -3.44 33.25
C PRO A 250 11.43 -3.19 34.73
N THR A 251 12.47 -2.88 35.51
CA THR A 251 12.34 -2.45 36.92
C THR A 251 11.50 -1.18 36.99
N LEU A 252 10.52 -1.14 37.89
CA LEU A 252 9.66 0.02 38.07
C LEU A 252 10.13 0.84 39.26
N PHE A 253 10.46 2.11 39.02
CA PHE A 253 10.84 3.07 40.03
C PHE A 253 9.64 3.96 40.35
N ASN A 254 9.32 4.10 41.62
CA ASN A 254 8.29 5.04 42.07
C ASN A 254 8.89 5.91 43.17
N PHE A 255 9.11 7.19 42.86
CA PHE A 255 9.50 8.18 43.86
C PHE A 255 8.56 9.39 43.79
N SER A 256 8.28 9.97 44.95
CA SER A 256 7.43 11.16 45.09
C SER A 256 8.11 12.11 46.06
N VAL A 257 8.35 13.35 45.63
CA VAL A 257 9.03 14.39 46.40
C VAL A 257 8.11 15.61 46.43
N HIS A 258 7.87 16.15 47.62
CA HIS A 258 7.13 17.39 47.81
C HIS A 258 8.12 18.54 48.04
N ILE A 259 8.07 19.56 47.19
CA ILE A 259 8.92 20.77 47.28
C ILE A 259 8.00 21.96 47.57
N PRO A 260 7.98 22.51 48.79
CA PRO A 260 7.02 23.54 49.19
C PRO A 260 7.38 24.96 48.72
N MET A 261 8.52 25.15 48.05
CA MET A 261 9.01 26.48 47.64
C MET A 261 9.45 26.53 46.16
N VAL A 262 9.40 27.72 45.56
CA VAL A 262 9.77 27.94 44.16
C VAL A 262 11.30 27.99 44.03
N LEU A 263 11.88 27.05 43.30
CA LEU A 263 13.32 26.99 43.04
C LEU A 263 13.63 27.58 41.66
N ASN A 264 14.49 28.59 41.62
CA ASN A 264 14.89 29.26 40.37
C ASN A 264 16.00 28.51 39.62
N THR A 265 16.78 27.68 40.34
CA THR A 265 17.87 26.88 39.80
C THR A 265 17.78 25.47 40.36
N ILE A 266 17.92 24.47 39.50
CA ILE A 266 17.93 23.05 39.88
C ILE A 266 19.12 22.40 39.19
N PHE A 267 20.04 21.86 39.97
CA PHE A 267 21.19 21.11 39.46
C PHE A 267 20.91 19.61 39.51
N LEU A 268 21.20 18.92 38.40
CA LEU A 268 21.27 17.47 38.35
C LEU A 268 22.74 17.06 38.42
N GLU A 269 23.14 16.47 39.54
CA GLU A 269 24.44 15.84 39.70
C GLU A 269 24.28 14.31 39.59
N LEU A 270 24.95 13.71 38.62
CA LEU A 270 24.99 12.26 38.41
C LEU A 270 26.44 11.80 38.47
N ARG A 271 26.79 11.11 39.56
CA ARG A 271 28.09 10.44 39.72
C ARG A 271 27.96 8.96 39.41
N THR A 272 28.82 8.44 38.55
CA THR A 272 28.83 7.02 38.23
C THR A 272 29.99 6.33 38.93
N PHE A 273 29.73 5.16 39.51
CA PHE A 273 30.74 4.34 40.20
C PHE A 273 30.74 2.95 39.61
N TYR A 274 31.92 2.37 39.42
CA TYR A 274 32.08 0.97 39.00
C TYR A 274 32.73 0.17 40.12
N ARG A 275 32.36 -1.11 40.26
CA ARG A 275 32.87 -1.98 41.32
C ARG A 275 33.68 -3.12 40.70
N PHE A 276 34.99 -3.11 40.93
CA PHE A 276 35.87 -4.24 40.60
C PHE A 276 36.10 -5.09 41.85
N ASN A 277 36.59 -4.47 42.94
CA ASN A 277 36.63 -5.04 44.29
C ASN A 277 35.97 -4.08 45.31
N ASP A 278 36.34 -2.79 45.26
CA ASP A 278 35.64 -1.67 45.91
C ASP A 278 34.95 -0.76 44.89
N PHE A 279 34.04 0.11 45.34
CA PHE A 279 33.41 1.11 44.47
C PHE A 279 34.42 2.22 44.18
N GLN A 280 34.88 2.31 42.93
CA GLN A 280 35.70 3.41 42.44
C GLN A 280 34.86 4.31 41.52
N GLN A 281 35.15 5.61 41.55
CA GLN A 281 34.45 6.57 40.70
C GLN A 281 34.80 6.30 39.23
N PHE A 282 33.76 6.16 38.41
CA PHE A 282 33.89 6.04 36.97
C PHE A 282 34.05 7.45 36.41
N PRO A 283 34.89 7.71 35.40
CA PRO A 283 35.28 9.06 34.98
C PRO A 283 34.19 9.81 34.19
N ILE A 284 32.91 9.57 34.51
CA ILE A 284 31.76 10.26 33.93
C ILE A 284 30.92 10.80 35.08
N ASP A 285 31.16 12.06 35.43
CA ASP A 285 30.30 12.84 36.30
C ASP A 285 29.58 13.89 35.45
N LEU A 286 28.27 13.99 35.62
CA LEU A 286 27.47 15.04 34.99
C LEU A 286 26.98 15.96 36.09
N ASN A 287 27.33 17.25 36.03
CA ASN A 287 26.69 18.29 36.82
C ASN A 287 26.11 19.32 35.85
N THR A 288 24.78 19.42 35.77
CA THR A 288 24.11 20.33 34.84
C THR A 288 22.91 20.99 35.51
N GLU A 289 22.83 22.32 35.36
CA GLU A 289 21.63 23.06 35.74
C GLU A 289 20.51 22.78 34.72
N ILE A 290 19.43 22.16 35.18
CA ILE A 290 18.32 21.70 34.34
C ILE A 290 17.67 22.88 33.59
N CYS A 291 17.48 24.00 34.28
CA CYS A 291 16.85 25.20 33.71
C CYS A 291 17.72 25.85 32.61
N SER A 292 19.05 25.90 32.81
CA SER A 292 20.01 26.36 31.81
C SER A 292 20.02 25.45 30.58
N TYR A 293 20.03 24.13 30.78
CA TYR A 293 19.99 23.15 29.68
C TYR A 293 18.72 23.29 28.81
N PHE A 294 17.57 23.62 29.40
CA PHE A 294 16.36 23.87 28.61
C PHE A 294 16.38 25.20 27.85
N ARG A 295 17.10 26.20 28.34
CA ARG A 295 17.29 27.47 27.62
C ARG A 295 18.28 27.31 26.47
N ASN A 296 19.39 26.61 26.72
CA ASN A 296 20.44 26.31 25.76
C ASN A 296 20.92 24.85 25.95
N PRO A 297 20.47 23.90 25.12
CA PRO A 297 20.85 22.50 25.27
C PRO A 297 22.36 22.32 25.06
N SER A 298 23.01 21.63 26.01
CA SER A 298 24.44 21.36 25.96
C SER A 298 24.85 20.58 24.69
N GLU A 299 26.05 20.85 24.18
CA GLU A 299 26.69 20.03 23.13
C GLU A 299 27.20 18.68 23.65
N ASP A 300 27.30 18.50 24.96
CA ASP A 300 27.67 17.24 25.58
C ASP A 300 26.63 16.16 25.24
N VAL A 301 27.08 15.18 24.45
CA VAL A 301 26.30 14.03 23.97
C VAL A 301 25.74 13.22 25.14
N PHE A 302 26.46 13.15 26.25
CA PHE A 302 26.03 12.43 27.45
C PHE A 302 24.96 13.21 28.22
N ALA A 303 25.14 14.52 28.42
CA ALA A 303 24.10 15.39 28.99
C ALA A 303 22.80 15.33 28.17
N ARG A 304 22.92 15.31 26.83
CA ARG A 304 21.80 15.20 25.90
C ARG A 304 21.06 13.87 26.00
N HIS A 305 21.80 12.77 26.13
CA HIS A 305 21.24 11.45 26.30
C HIS A 305 20.54 11.30 27.67
N VAL A 306 21.16 11.76 28.74
CA VAL A 306 20.59 11.73 30.10
C VAL A 306 19.33 12.58 30.18
N MET A 307 19.32 13.78 29.57
CA MET A 307 18.12 14.62 29.55
C MET A 307 17.02 14.08 28.64
N SER A 308 17.33 13.39 27.54
CA SER A 308 16.29 12.74 26.74
C SER A 308 15.60 11.61 27.51
N ILE A 309 16.37 10.84 28.30
CA ILE A 309 15.81 9.79 29.17
C ILE A 309 14.91 10.42 30.24
N ASN A 310 15.34 11.51 30.89
CA ASN A 310 14.53 12.22 31.88
C ASN A 310 13.23 12.78 31.29
N LEU A 311 13.29 13.39 30.10
CA LEU A 311 12.11 13.92 29.39
C LEU A 311 11.09 12.83 29.02
N GLU A 312 11.57 11.65 28.64
CA GLU A 312 10.72 10.53 28.25
C GLU A 312 10.14 9.79 29.47
N THR A 313 10.83 9.81 30.61
CA THR A 313 10.45 9.02 31.79
C THR A 313 9.71 9.82 32.86
N VAL A 314 9.94 11.14 32.99
CA VAL A 314 9.31 12.00 34.02
C VAL A 314 8.79 13.31 33.40
N PRO A 315 7.77 13.27 32.51
CA PRO A 315 7.30 14.44 31.78
C PRO A 315 6.66 15.52 32.67
N HIS A 316 6.26 15.17 33.90
CA HIS A 316 5.66 16.10 34.86
C HIS A 316 6.65 17.08 35.50
N PHE A 317 7.96 16.80 35.40
CA PHE A 317 9.00 17.73 35.87
C PHE A 317 9.20 18.93 34.92
N VAL A 318 8.54 18.94 33.76
CA VAL A 318 8.85 19.84 32.65
C VAL A 318 7.60 20.63 32.22
N HIS A 319 7.20 21.59 33.06
CA HIS A 319 6.44 22.74 32.59
C HIS A 319 7.31 24.00 32.69
N TYR A 320 7.23 24.86 31.68
CA TYR A 320 8.12 26.01 31.47
C TYR A 320 8.17 27.01 32.63
N CYS A 321 9.39 27.33 33.07
CA CYS A 321 9.70 28.54 33.82
C CYS A 321 9.48 29.79 32.93
N PRO A 322 8.73 30.84 33.34
CA PRO A 322 7.84 30.98 34.50
C PRO A 322 6.36 30.73 34.13
N HIS A 323 5.57 30.21 35.07
CA HIS A 323 4.21 29.74 34.85
C HIS A 323 3.13 30.83 34.83
N GLY A 324 2.24 30.76 33.84
CA GLY A 324 1.00 31.50 33.75
C GLY A 324 0.02 30.87 32.76
N LEU A 325 -0.47 29.66 33.04
CA LEU A 325 -1.51 28.98 32.24
C LEU A 325 -2.35 28.10 33.17
N LEU A 326 -3.65 28.34 33.23
CA LEU A 326 -4.53 27.80 34.28
C LEU A 326 -4.87 26.30 34.12
N TYR A 327 -4.89 25.73 32.92
CA TYR A 327 -4.97 24.27 32.72
C TYR A 327 -4.80 23.89 31.24
N CYS A 328 -3.86 23.01 30.89
CA CYS A 328 -3.79 22.37 29.58
C CYS A 328 -3.51 20.87 29.77
N LYS A 329 -4.45 20.01 29.36
CA LYS A 329 -4.30 18.55 29.49
C LYS A 329 -4.28 17.90 28.12
N THR A 330 -3.11 17.43 27.71
CA THR A 330 -2.92 16.59 26.53
C THR A 330 -2.98 15.12 26.92
N VAL A 331 -3.82 14.33 26.24
CA VAL A 331 -3.87 12.87 26.45
C VAL A 331 -3.49 12.18 25.14
N LEU A 332 -2.25 11.71 25.06
CA LEU A 332 -1.77 10.89 23.95
C LEU A 332 -2.30 9.46 24.10
N ARG A 333 -3.20 9.04 23.20
CA ARG A 333 -3.71 7.67 23.13
C ARG A 333 -3.15 6.97 21.89
N ARG A 334 -2.43 5.86 22.08
CA ARG A 334 -1.90 5.07 20.96
C ARG A 334 -3.07 4.49 20.15
N ASN A 335 -3.10 4.75 18.83
CA ASN A 335 -4.12 4.29 17.87
C ASN A 335 -5.55 4.86 18.08
N LYS A 336 -5.68 6.01 18.74
CA LYS A 336 -6.93 6.80 18.81
C LYS A 336 -6.60 8.26 18.49
N PRO A 337 -7.56 9.07 18.00
CA PRO A 337 -7.33 10.49 17.74
C PRO A 337 -6.80 11.18 19.01
N THR A 338 -5.84 12.10 18.80
CA THR A 338 -5.22 12.88 19.88
C THR A 338 -6.26 13.82 20.46
N PHE A 339 -6.38 13.82 21.79
CA PHE A 339 -7.37 14.60 22.52
C PHE A 339 -6.72 15.85 23.13
N PHE A 340 -7.21 17.02 22.74
CA PHE A 340 -6.82 18.31 23.32
C PHE A 340 -8.04 18.93 24.01
N ASN A 341 -7.91 19.29 25.29
CA ASN A 341 -8.91 20.08 26.00
C ASN A 341 -8.25 21.42 26.39
N ILE A 342 -8.71 22.49 25.76
CA ILE A 342 -8.18 23.85 25.91
C ILE A 342 -9.30 24.73 26.46
N SER A 343 -9.05 25.43 27.56
CA SER A 343 -9.95 26.46 28.09
C SER A 343 -9.30 27.84 28.02
N VAL A 344 -9.91 28.77 27.27
CA VAL A 344 -9.43 30.16 27.13
C VAL A 344 -10.48 31.11 27.70
N HIS A 345 -10.12 31.88 28.71
CA HIS A 345 -10.96 32.96 29.23
C HIS A 345 -10.62 34.26 28.51
N VAL A 346 -11.61 34.87 27.85
CA VAL A 346 -11.44 36.16 27.15
C VAL A 346 -12.18 37.24 27.95
N PRO A 347 -11.47 38.08 28.74
CA PRO A 347 -12.09 39.01 29.67
C PRO A 347 -12.70 40.25 29.01
N MET A 348 -12.36 40.53 27.74
CA MET A 348 -12.82 41.71 26.99
C MET A 348 -13.71 41.31 25.81
N VAL A 349 -14.64 42.19 25.42
CA VAL A 349 -15.49 41.99 24.25
C VAL A 349 -14.71 42.30 22.97
N LEU A 350 -14.56 41.32 22.10
CA LEU A 350 -13.88 41.36 20.81
C LEU A 350 -14.94 41.29 19.69
N ASN A 351 -15.03 42.38 18.93
CA ASN A 351 -15.92 42.46 17.77
C ASN A 351 -15.34 41.76 16.54
N THR A 352 -14.02 41.60 16.49
CA THR A 352 -13.29 40.96 15.40
C THR A 352 -12.23 40.02 15.95
N VAL A 353 -12.17 38.82 15.39
CA VAL A 353 -11.16 37.80 15.70
C VAL A 353 -10.61 37.28 14.39
N PHE A 354 -9.30 37.36 14.24
CA PHE A 354 -8.55 36.84 13.10
C PHE A 354 -8.02 35.45 13.45
N PHE A 355 -8.18 34.50 12.53
CA PHE A 355 -7.46 33.24 12.58
C PHE A 355 -6.34 33.27 11.53
N GLU A 356 -5.14 32.88 11.94
CA GLU A 356 -4.00 32.71 11.06
C GLU A 356 -3.49 31.28 11.20
N VAL A 357 -3.31 30.57 10.09
CA VAL A 357 -2.77 29.23 10.04
C VAL A 357 -1.62 29.22 9.05
N ARG A 358 -0.40 28.94 9.53
CA ARG A 358 0.77 28.72 8.68
C ARG A 358 1.16 27.26 8.73
N THR A 359 1.23 26.63 7.57
CA THR A 359 1.62 25.23 7.46
C THR A 359 3.09 25.16 7.05
N PHE A 360 3.84 24.24 7.65
CA PHE A 360 5.23 23.97 7.36
C PHE A 360 5.41 22.48 7.04
N TYR A 361 6.23 22.16 6.05
CA TYR A 361 6.57 20.80 5.64
C TYR A 361 8.03 20.50 5.99
N LYS A 362 8.28 19.34 6.59
CA LYS A 362 9.63 18.90 6.97
C LYS A 362 10.27 18.14 5.80
N LEU A 363 11.25 18.77 5.17
CA LEU A 363 12.24 18.09 4.33
C LEU A 363 13.39 17.65 5.23
N ASN A 364 14.40 18.52 5.37
CA ASN A 364 15.45 18.40 6.40
C ASN A 364 15.11 19.29 7.61
N TYR A 365 14.55 20.47 7.35
CA TYR A 365 13.99 21.42 8.32
C TYR A 365 12.55 21.77 7.93
N TYR A 366 11.80 22.38 8.85
CA TYR A 366 10.44 22.85 8.56
C TYR A 366 10.48 24.08 7.65
N GLN A 367 10.11 23.90 6.39
CA GLN A 367 9.96 24.96 5.40
C GLN A 367 8.49 25.35 5.28
N LYS A 368 8.23 26.62 4.97
CA LYS A 368 6.87 27.14 4.79
C LYS A 368 6.20 26.42 3.62
N PHE A 369 5.07 25.76 3.89
CA PHE A 369 4.22 25.13 2.89
C PHE A 369 3.30 26.20 2.29
N PRO A 370 2.97 26.17 0.98
CA PRO A 370 2.23 27.26 0.30
C PRO A 370 0.74 27.35 0.69
N ILE A 371 0.38 26.89 1.89
CA ILE A 371 -0.96 27.02 2.46
C ILE A 371 -0.82 27.85 3.73
N ASP A 372 -1.00 29.15 3.56
CA ASP A 372 -1.26 30.10 4.63
C ASP A 372 -2.72 30.52 4.54
N LEU A 373 -3.41 30.47 5.68
CA LEU A 373 -4.77 30.98 5.78
C LEU A 373 -4.76 32.13 6.76
N HIS A 374 -5.29 33.26 6.33
CA HIS A 374 -5.54 34.41 7.18
C HIS A 374 -6.96 34.89 6.89
N GLY A 375 -7.83 34.80 7.89
CA GLY A 375 -9.23 35.20 7.74
C GLY A 375 -9.78 35.76 9.04
N GLU A 376 -10.72 36.68 8.93
CA GLU A 376 -11.50 37.12 10.07
C GLU A 376 -12.70 36.18 10.22
N ILE A 377 -12.83 35.59 11.41
CA ILE A 377 -13.87 34.58 11.72
C ILE A 377 -15.26 35.21 11.56
N CYS A 378 -15.45 36.43 12.07
CA CYS A 378 -16.73 37.13 12.06
C CYS A 378 -17.22 37.46 10.64
N THR A 379 -16.33 37.91 9.75
CA THR A 379 -16.69 38.19 8.35
C THR A 379 -16.99 36.91 7.58
N TYR A 380 -16.32 35.79 7.86
CA TYR A 380 -16.67 34.50 7.25
C TYR A 380 -18.11 34.09 7.57
N PHE A 381 -18.61 34.32 8.79
CA PHE A 381 -20.01 34.04 9.13
C PHE A 381 -21.02 34.94 8.44
N ARG A 382 -20.63 36.18 8.15
CA ARG A 382 -21.47 37.12 7.40
C ARG A 382 -21.47 36.79 5.91
N ASN A 383 -20.28 36.54 5.36
CA ASN A 383 -20.02 36.26 3.95
C ASN A 383 -18.97 35.13 3.85
N PRO A 384 -19.39 33.86 3.68
CA PRO A 384 -18.47 32.75 3.57
C PRO A 384 -17.53 32.93 2.37
N SER A 385 -16.23 32.77 2.58
CA SER A 385 -15.21 32.93 1.54
C SER A 385 -15.39 31.90 0.41
N GLU A 386 -15.15 32.30 -0.84
CA GLU A 386 -15.10 31.37 -1.97
C GLU A 386 -13.83 30.48 -1.95
N ASP A 387 -12.80 30.84 -1.18
CA ASP A 387 -11.58 30.03 -1.08
C ASP A 387 -11.87 28.66 -0.46
N VAL A 388 -11.53 27.60 -1.20
CA VAL A 388 -11.78 26.20 -0.84
C VAL A 388 -11.08 25.83 0.47
N PHE A 389 -9.89 26.39 0.72
CA PHE A 389 -9.15 26.10 1.95
C PHE A 389 -9.74 26.81 3.17
N SER A 390 -10.16 28.06 3.02
CA SER A 390 -10.91 28.79 4.04
C SER A 390 -12.21 28.09 4.40
N ARG A 391 -12.96 27.57 3.41
CA ARG A 391 -14.17 26.77 3.65
C ARG A 391 -13.89 25.47 4.40
N HIS A 392 -12.84 24.75 3.98
CA HIS A 392 -12.44 23.51 4.63
C HIS A 392 -12.00 23.75 6.08
N VAL A 393 -11.17 24.76 6.34
CA VAL A 393 -10.74 25.10 7.70
C VAL A 393 -11.89 25.58 8.56
N MET A 394 -12.80 26.40 8.04
CA MET A 394 -13.98 26.78 8.83
C MET A 394 -14.91 25.59 9.09
N SER A 395 -15.04 24.65 8.14
CA SER A 395 -15.79 23.41 8.37
C SER A 395 -15.16 22.58 9.49
N ILE A 396 -13.82 22.45 9.52
CA ILE A 396 -13.12 21.77 10.62
C ILE A 396 -13.38 22.51 11.93
N MET A 397 -13.24 23.83 11.93
CA MET A 397 -13.43 24.66 13.12
C MET A 397 -14.86 24.53 13.65
N LEU A 398 -15.89 24.61 12.79
CA LEU A 398 -17.31 24.43 13.16
C LEU A 398 -17.59 23.05 13.74
N GLU A 399 -16.97 22.00 13.20
CA GLU A 399 -17.16 20.64 13.69
C GLU A 399 -16.39 20.38 14.99
N THR A 400 -15.19 20.95 15.14
CA THR A 400 -14.28 20.64 16.26
C THR A 400 -14.38 21.61 17.42
N ILE A 401 -14.76 22.87 17.19
CA ILE A 401 -14.82 23.90 18.23
C ILE A 401 -16.05 24.82 18.07
N PRO A 402 -17.27 24.28 17.99
CA PRO A 402 -18.48 25.09 17.74
C PRO A 402 -18.67 26.21 18.78
N HIS A 403 -18.23 25.98 20.03
CA HIS A 403 -18.40 26.95 21.13
C HIS A 403 -17.50 28.19 21.03
N ILE A 404 -16.34 28.10 20.37
CA ILE A 404 -15.50 29.27 20.07
C ILE A 404 -16.10 30.08 18.93
N ILE A 405 -16.95 29.47 18.13
CA ILE A 405 -17.39 29.96 16.82
C ILE A 405 -18.90 30.23 16.85
N HIS A 406 -19.33 31.00 17.85
CA HIS A 406 -20.67 31.59 17.86
C HIS A 406 -20.65 32.99 17.23
N GLN A 407 -21.83 33.49 16.85
CA GLN A 407 -21.98 34.83 16.28
C GLN A 407 -21.28 35.87 17.17
N CYS A 408 -20.38 36.64 16.56
CA CYS A 408 -19.68 37.74 17.23
C CYS A 408 -20.70 38.76 17.77
N PRO A 409 -20.48 39.35 18.97
CA PRO A 409 -19.18 39.55 19.62
C PRO A 409 -18.76 38.47 20.64
N HIS A 410 -17.44 38.29 20.81
CA HIS A 410 -16.84 37.33 21.77
C HIS A 410 -16.37 38.06 23.04
N GLY A 411 -16.85 37.71 24.24
CA GLY A 411 -16.32 38.33 25.46
C GLY A 411 -16.97 37.86 26.75
N ASN A 412 -16.30 38.14 27.87
CA ASN A 412 -16.72 37.81 29.24
C ASN A 412 -17.16 36.35 29.42
N LYS A 413 -16.52 35.43 28.69
CA LYS A 413 -16.86 34.01 28.68
C LYS A 413 -15.58 33.17 28.60
N THR A 414 -15.59 32.06 29.33
CA THR A 414 -14.58 31.03 29.19
C THR A 414 -14.99 30.10 28.06
N TYR A 415 -14.20 30.07 27.01
CA TYR A 415 -14.38 29.16 25.90
C TYR A 415 -13.67 27.85 26.21
N THR A 416 -14.40 26.75 26.20
CA THR A 416 -13.84 25.41 26.32
C THR A 416 -13.90 24.74 24.95
N ALA A 417 -12.75 24.28 24.48
CA ALA A 417 -12.57 23.64 23.21
C ALA A 417 -12.06 22.22 23.44
N VAL A 418 -12.84 21.24 23.01
CA VAL A 418 -12.43 19.84 22.97
C VAL A 418 -12.15 19.50 21.52
N TYR A 419 -10.88 19.31 21.21
CA TYR A 419 -10.41 19.14 19.84
C TYR A 419 -9.89 17.72 19.60
N TRP A 420 -10.34 17.11 18.51
CA TRP A 420 -9.85 15.84 17.99
C TRP A 420 -9.47 16.00 16.50
N LEU A 421 -8.22 15.65 16.17
CA LEU A 421 -7.77 15.56 14.78
C LEU A 421 -8.14 14.20 14.20
N GLU A 422 -9.15 14.17 13.35
CA GLU A 422 -9.48 13.02 12.51
C GLU A 422 -8.86 13.13 11.12
N ASP A 423 -8.60 11.98 10.48
CA ASP A 423 -8.03 11.90 9.14
C ASP A 423 -8.82 12.66 8.07
N LYS A 424 -10.14 12.82 8.26
CA LYS A 424 -11.03 13.53 7.32
C LYS A 424 -10.76 15.03 7.23
N PHE A 425 -10.09 15.61 8.23
CA PHE A 425 -9.77 17.02 8.28
C PHE A 425 -8.52 17.40 7.47
N PHE A 426 -7.74 16.42 6.99
CA PHE A 426 -6.63 16.70 6.09
C PHE A 426 -7.08 16.66 4.63
N PRO A 427 -6.73 17.67 3.81
CA PRO A 427 -7.00 17.63 2.38
C PRO A 427 -6.42 16.34 1.78
N LYS A 428 -7.20 15.59 0.98
CA LYS A 428 -6.70 14.38 0.31
C LYS A 428 -5.50 14.67 -0.62
N SER A 429 -5.32 15.92 -1.02
CA SER A 429 -4.19 16.45 -1.80
C SER A 429 -2.91 16.65 -0.97
N MET A 430 -2.99 16.65 0.36
CA MET A 430 -1.83 16.85 1.23
C MET A 430 -0.80 15.73 0.98
N PRO A 431 0.46 16.06 0.66
CA PRO A 431 1.49 15.06 0.40
C PRO A 431 1.83 14.28 1.67
N ALA A 432 2.41 13.09 1.52
CA ALA A 432 2.91 12.34 2.67
C ALA A 432 4.17 13.02 3.22
N GLY A 433 4.33 13.01 4.54
CA GLY A 433 5.49 13.57 5.24
C GLY A 433 5.13 14.17 6.58
N ASP A 434 6.11 14.78 7.23
CA ASP A 434 5.92 15.41 8.54
C ASP A 434 5.61 16.90 8.36
N PHE A 435 4.53 17.36 8.97
CA PHE A 435 4.08 18.73 8.93
C PHE A 435 4.09 19.34 10.31
N ARG A 436 4.21 20.66 10.33
CA ARG A 436 4.02 21.51 11.50
C ARG A 436 3.04 22.59 11.10
N GLN A 437 1.98 22.75 11.87
CA GLN A 437 1.00 23.79 11.63
C GLN A 437 0.98 24.71 12.83
N ASP A 438 1.24 25.98 12.57
CA ASP A 438 1.24 27.04 13.57
C ASP A 438 -0.09 27.79 13.41
N VAL A 439 -0.89 27.82 14.47
CA VAL A 439 -2.24 28.41 14.46
C VAL A 439 -2.29 29.54 15.49
N TRP A 440 -2.73 30.72 15.07
CA TRP A 440 -2.91 31.89 15.91
C TRP A 440 -4.35 32.39 15.83
N PHE A 441 -4.91 32.74 16.99
CA PHE A 441 -6.10 33.58 17.09
C PHE A 441 -5.65 34.96 17.54
N ARG A 442 -5.96 36.00 16.76
CA ARG A 442 -5.53 37.38 17.03
C ARG A 442 -6.74 38.32 17.11
N SER A 443 -6.63 39.35 17.94
CA SER A 443 -7.60 40.46 17.95
C SER A 443 -7.37 41.42 16.78
N ALA A 444 -8.29 42.37 16.58
CA ALA A 444 -8.13 43.48 15.63
C ALA A 444 -6.82 44.26 15.77
N VAL A 445 -6.28 44.33 17.00
CA VAL A 445 -5.02 45.04 17.30
C VAL A 445 -3.81 44.11 17.17
N ASN A 446 -3.95 43.00 16.43
CA ASN A 446 -2.92 41.99 16.19
C ASN A 446 -2.36 41.35 17.48
N LYS A 447 -3.10 41.42 18.60
CA LYS A 447 -2.71 40.76 19.86
C LYS A 447 -3.13 39.30 19.81
N THR A 448 -2.20 38.38 20.04
CA THR A 448 -2.49 36.94 20.06
C THR A 448 -3.31 36.61 21.30
N LEU A 449 -4.53 36.12 21.09
CA LEU A 449 -5.43 35.62 22.13
C LEU A 449 -4.97 34.24 22.61
N PHE A 450 -4.63 33.37 21.65
CA PHE A 450 -4.09 32.05 21.87
C PHE A 450 -3.39 31.58 20.59
N ALA A 451 -2.30 30.83 20.76
CA ALA A 451 -1.62 30.18 19.65
C ALA A 451 -1.20 28.77 20.05
N TYR A 452 -1.19 27.88 19.08
CA TYR A 452 -0.71 26.52 19.26
C TYR A 452 0.02 26.02 18.03
N GLN A 453 0.90 25.05 18.26
CA GLN A 453 1.70 24.41 17.23
C GLN A 453 1.40 22.91 17.25
N VAL A 454 1.04 22.37 16.09
CA VAL A 454 0.75 20.94 15.93
C VAL A 454 1.76 20.33 14.98
N HIS A 455 2.46 19.30 15.44
CA HIS A 455 3.29 18.45 14.60
C HIS A 455 2.53 17.16 14.26
N PHE A 456 2.36 16.86 12.98
CA PHE A 456 1.67 15.65 12.55
C PHE A 456 2.35 15.02 11.34
N SER A 457 2.30 13.69 11.26
CA SER A 457 2.88 12.91 10.16
C SER A 457 1.76 12.39 9.29
N VAL A 458 1.66 12.88 8.06
CA VAL A 458 0.71 12.36 7.06
C VAL A 458 1.34 11.11 6.45
N ARG A 459 0.91 9.95 6.93
CA ARG A 459 1.30 8.65 6.35
C ARG A 459 0.13 8.11 5.54
N ARG A 460 0.26 8.08 4.21
CA ARG A 460 -0.75 7.42 3.37
C ARG A 460 -0.67 5.91 3.59
N GLN A 461 -1.61 5.37 4.38
CA GLN A 461 -1.77 3.91 4.59
C GLN A 461 -2.49 3.19 3.43
N GLY A 462 -2.54 3.78 2.23
CA GLY A 462 -3.23 3.22 1.08
C GLY A 462 -2.26 2.59 0.10
N ILE A 463 -2.55 1.35 -0.30
CA ILE A 463 -2.05 0.70 -1.52
C ILE A 463 -2.09 1.73 -2.65
N TRP A 464 -0.92 2.12 -3.13
CA TRP A 464 -0.77 3.04 -4.25
C TRP A 464 -1.57 2.50 -5.42
N ARG A 465 -2.63 3.21 -5.82
CA ARG A 465 -3.39 2.82 -7.00
C ARG A 465 -2.44 2.88 -8.20
N PRO A 466 -2.40 1.86 -9.06
CA PRO A 466 -1.66 1.96 -10.29
C PRO A 466 -2.23 3.15 -11.08
N PHE A 467 -1.34 3.98 -11.59
CA PHE A 467 -1.66 5.06 -12.51
C PHE A 467 -0.95 4.73 -13.81
N THR A 468 -1.60 5.05 -14.92
CA THR A 468 -1.00 4.94 -16.24
C THR A 468 -0.47 6.30 -16.64
N VAL A 469 0.79 6.37 -17.02
CA VAL A 469 1.39 7.60 -17.54
C VAL A 469 1.53 7.47 -19.03
N ARG A 470 0.89 8.39 -19.75
CA ARG A 470 1.03 8.47 -21.20
C ARG A 470 1.72 9.76 -21.57
N VAL A 471 2.96 9.65 -22.03
CA VAL A 471 3.67 10.78 -22.65
C VAL A 471 3.00 11.12 -23.97
N THR A 472 2.48 12.35 -24.09
CA THR A 472 1.75 12.82 -25.26
C THR A 472 2.68 13.41 -26.32
N LYS A 473 3.74 14.12 -25.92
CA LYS A 473 4.80 14.60 -26.83
C LYS A 473 6.04 15.08 -26.06
N PHE A 474 7.18 15.09 -26.74
CA PHE A 474 8.37 15.85 -26.37
C PHE A 474 8.59 16.98 -27.40
N LEU A 475 9.06 18.13 -26.95
CA LEU A 475 9.41 19.28 -27.79
C LEU A 475 10.81 19.77 -27.39
N CYS A 476 11.75 19.86 -28.33
CA CYS A 476 12.97 20.63 -28.09
C CYS A 476 12.58 22.11 -27.99
N ALA A 477 13.04 22.78 -26.94
CA ALA A 477 12.78 24.19 -26.67
C ALA A 477 14.08 24.99 -26.76
N GLU A 478 14.00 26.30 -26.93
CA GLU A 478 15.15 27.24 -26.90
C GLU A 478 16.24 26.97 -27.95
N ALA A 479 15.93 26.30 -29.07
CA ALA A 479 16.85 26.21 -30.20
C ALA A 479 16.83 27.52 -31.01
N PRO A 480 17.97 28.04 -31.49
CA PRO A 480 19.32 27.48 -31.40
C PRO A 480 19.97 27.67 -30.01
N TYR A 481 20.90 26.78 -29.64
CA TYR A 481 21.62 26.84 -28.36
C TYR A 481 22.99 27.51 -28.50
N ASP A 482 23.42 28.28 -27.49
CA ASP A 482 24.68 29.03 -27.55
C ASP A 482 25.94 28.15 -27.53
N VAL A 483 25.86 26.99 -26.88
CA VAL A 483 27.03 26.14 -26.56
C VAL A 483 27.03 24.84 -27.38
N SER A 484 25.97 24.56 -28.11
CA SER A 484 25.79 23.29 -28.83
C SER A 484 24.84 23.42 -30.01
N GLU A 485 24.99 22.50 -30.96
CA GLU A 485 24.21 22.48 -32.19
C GLU A 485 23.24 21.29 -32.17
N LEU A 486 21.94 21.58 -32.33
CA LEU A 486 20.89 20.57 -32.40
C LEU A 486 20.80 20.03 -33.83
N LEU A 487 21.41 18.88 -34.10
CA LEU A 487 21.42 18.27 -35.43
C LEU A 487 20.08 17.60 -35.76
N HIS A 488 19.43 16.98 -34.77
CA HIS A 488 18.15 16.29 -34.95
C HIS A 488 17.33 16.31 -33.67
N CYS A 489 16.01 16.48 -33.78
CA CYS A 489 15.07 16.33 -32.66
C CYS A 489 13.72 15.81 -33.17
N LYS A 490 13.38 14.57 -32.82
CA LYS A 490 12.18 13.89 -33.30
C LYS A 490 11.49 13.08 -32.21
N THR A 491 10.21 13.35 -32.02
CA THR A 491 9.33 12.57 -31.16
C THR A 491 8.59 11.52 -31.99
N THR A 492 8.72 10.25 -31.61
CA THR A 492 8.03 9.13 -32.28
C THR A 492 6.99 8.53 -31.34
N LEU A 493 5.71 8.77 -31.65
CA LEU A 493 4.57 8.20 -30.93
C LEU A 493 4.38 6.72 -31.31
N ARG A 494 4.33 5.84 -30.32
CA ARG A 494 4.09 4.40 -30.52
C ARG A 494 2.76 4.00 -29.88
N ARG A 495 1.94 3.20 -30.58
CA ARG A 495 0.72 2.63 -29.98
C ARG A 495 1.11 1.58 -28.94
N ASN A 496 0.55 1.68 -27.74
CA ASN A 496 0.74 0.74 -26.62
C ASN A 496 2.21 0.54 -26.18
N LYS A 497 3.11 1.46 -26.54
CA LYS A 497 4.51 1.48 -26.09
C LYS A 497 4.87 2.92 -25.68
N PRO A 498 5.90 3.11 -24.83
CA PRO A 498 6.37 4.45 -24.48
C PRO A 498 6.73 5.27 -25.73
N THR A 499 6.45 6.58 -25.65
CA THR A 499 6.84 7.54 -26.68
C THR A 499 8.37 7.67 -26.69
N LEU A 500 8.98 7.53 -27.86
CA LEU A 500 10.43 7.69 -28.03
C LEU A 500 10.76 9.13 -28.38
N PHE A 501 11.82 9.66 -27.77
CA PHE A 501 12.41 10.95 -28.07
C PHE A 501 13.83 10.71 -28.59
N ASN A 502 14.05 10.97 -29.88
CA ASN A 502 15.34 10.81 -30.50
C ASN A 502 15.92 12.19 -30.80
N PHE A 503 17.08 12.51 -30.26
CA PHE A 503 17.77 13.75 -30.55
C PHE A 503 19.28 13.55 -30.70
N SER A 504 19.87 14.36 -31.56
CA SER A 504 21.31 14.40 -31.83
C SER A 504 21.82 15.79 -31.51
N LEU A 505 22.77 15.88 -30.58
CA LEU A 505 23.33 17.13 -30.09
C LEU A 505 24.85 17.13 -30.26
N TYR A 506 25.39 18.09 -31.00
CA TYR A 506 26.83 18.29 -31.13
C TYR A 506 27.30 19.35 -30.13
N ILE A 507 28.20 18.98 -29.23
CA ILE A 507 28.78 19.90 -28.24
C ILE A 507 30.25 20.14 -28.62
N PRO A 508 30.59 21.25 -29.30
CA PRO A 508 31.94 21.49 -29.80
C PRO A 508 32.97 21.75 -28.70
N ARG A 509 32.55 22.31 -27.55
CA ARG A 509 33.43 22.65 -26.43
C ARG A 509 33.39 21.61 -25.33
N VAL A 510 34.51 21.41 -24.65
CA VAL A 510 34.60 20.55 -23.47
C VAL A 510 34.07 21.30 -22.25
N LEU A 511 33.08 20.72 -21.57
CA LEU A 511 32.37 21.26 -20.42
C LEU A 511 32.70 20.43 -19.17
N ASN A 512 33.27 21.10 -18.17
CA ASN A 512 33.64 20.49 -16.89
C ASN A 512 32.49 20.49 -15.87
N THR A 513 31.51 21.38 -16.06
CA THR A 513 30.36 21.58 -15.18
C THR A 513 29.11 21.69 -16.04
N ILE A 514 28.08 20.91 -15.68
CA ILE A 514 26.77 20.93 -16.32
C ILE A 514 25.72 20.96 -15.21
N TYR A 515 24.85 21.96 -15.24
CA TYR A 515 23.69 22.07 -14.37
C TYR A 515 22.47 21.45 -15.05
N PHE A 516 21.78 20.58 -14.32
CA PHE A 516 20.49 20.02 -14.67
C PHE A 516 19.41 20.78 -13.90
N GLU A 517 18.55 21.48 -14.63
CA GLU A 517 17.38 22.16 -14.09
C GLU A 517 16.11 21.45 -14.59
N LEU A 518 15.21 21.12 -13.68
CA LEU A 518 13.91 20.52 -13.98
C LEU A 518 12.84 21.31 -13.26
N ARG A 519 11.83 21.75 -14.02
CA ARG A 519 10.61 22.39 -13.48
C ARG A 519 9.39 21.62 -13.94
N THR A 520 8.46 21.41 -13.03
CA THR A 520 7.21 20.70 -13.35
C THR A 520 6.05 21.68 -13.36
N TYR A 521 5.09 21.45 -14.25
CA TYR A 521 3.89 22.26 -14.41
C TYR A 521 2.67 21.34 -14.48
N TYR A 522 1.61 21.70 -13.77
CA TYR A 522 0.32 21.00 -13.77
C TYR A 522 -0.71 21.82 -14.55
N ARG A 523 -1.49 21.14 -15.41
CA ARG A 523 -2.55 21.79 -16.19
C ARG A 523 -3.86 21.79 -15.40
N PHE A 524 -4.26 22.97 -14.96
CA PHE A 524 -5.65 23.23 -14.58
C PHE A 524 -6.41 23.66 -15.84
N THR A 525 -6.62 24.95 -16.02
CA THR A 525 -6.98 25.57 -17.31
C THR A 525 -5.72 25.81 -18.15
N ASN A 526 -4.72 26.43 -17.51
CA ASN A 526 -3.37 26.68 -18.03
C ASN A 526 -2.33 25.86 -17.25
N TYR A 527 -1.12 25.75 -17.79
CA TYR A 527 0.02 25.14 -17.09
C TYR A 527 0.52 26.10 -16.00
N GLN A 528 0.40 25.69 -14.75
CA GLN A 528 0.92 26.41 -13.58
C GLN A 528 2.05 25.60 -12.94
N GLN A 529 3.03 26.27 -12.34
CA GLN A 529 4.18 25.60 -11.74
C GLN A 529 3.71 24.68 -10.61
N PHE A 530 4.15 23.43 -10.66
CA PHE A 530 3.92 22.41 -9.65
C PHE A 530 5.17 22.37 -8.75
N PRO A 531 5.04 22.18 -7.42
CA PRO A 531 6.14 22.37 -6.46
C PRO A 531 7.13 21.18 -6.46
N ILE A 532 7.63 20.83 -7.65
CA ILE A 532 8.73 19.90 -7.86
C ILE A 532 9.65 20.62 -8.84
N ASP A 533 10.70 21.21 -8.27
CA ASP A 533 11.78 21.84 -8.98
C ASP A 533 13.10 21.23 -8.50
N LEU A 534 14.01 20.97 -9.42
CA LEU A 534 15.33 20.43 -9.13
C LEU A 534 16.37 21.22 -9.90
N ASN A 535 17.39 21.71 -9.20
CA ASN A 535 18.58 22.26 -9.81
C ASN A 535 19.80 21.55 -9.20
N SER A 536 20.53 20.80 -10.02
CA SER A 536 21.65 19.98 -9.56
C SER A 536 22.79 20.00 -10.57
N GLU A 537 24.03 20.10 -10.10
CA GLU A 537 25.21 19.97 -10.96
C GLU A 537 25.50 18.49 -11.21
N ILE A 538 25.33 18.04 -12.46
CA ILE A 538 25.48 16.63 -12.88
C ILE A 538 26.88 16.11 -12.57
N CYS A 539 27.91 16.91 -12.89
CA CYS A 539 29.30 16.53 -12.68
C CYS A 539 29.65 16.35 -11.20
N SER A 540 29.14 17.24 -10.34
CA SER A 540 29.28 17.13 -8.89
C SER A 540 28.54 15.91 -8.36
N TYR A 541 27.33 15.62 -8.83
CA TYR A 541 26.56 14.44 -8.44
C TYR A 541 27.30 13.13 -8.76
N PHE A 542 27.96 13.03 -9.92
CA PHE A 542 28.76 11.85 -10.27
C PHE A 542 30.03 11.68 -9.44
N ARG A 543 30.56 12.76 -8.87
CA ARG A 543 31.69 12.70 -7.93
C ARG A 543 31.19 12.34 -6.53
N ASN A 544 30.13 13.01 -6.10
CA ASN A 544 29.51 12.90 -4.77
C ASN A 544 27.98 12.86 -4.92
N PRO A 545 27.36 11.67 -4.91
CA PRO A 545 25.92 11.53 -5.04
C PRO A 545 25.19 12.33 -3.95
N SER A 546 24.19 13.13 -4.35
CA SER A 546 23.40 13.94 -3.41
C SER A 546 22.61 13.08 -2.43
N GLU A 547 22.49 13.53 -1.18
CA GLU A 547 21.58 12.91 -0.20
C GLU A 547 20.10 13.16 -0.52
N ASP A 548 19.79 14.16 -1.34
CA ASP A 548 18.40 14.45 -1.72
C ASP A 548 17.79 13.28 -2.52
N ILE A 549 16.67 12.77 -2.02
CA ILE A 549 15.97 11.60 -2.57
C ILE A 549 15.47 11.90 -3.99
N PHE A 550 15.02 13.14 -4.24
CA PHE A 550 14.51 13.51 -5.55
C PHE A 550 15.63 13.61 -6.59
N SER A 551 16.74 14.25 -6.24
CA SER A 551 17.98 14.25 -7.04
C SER A 551 18.44 12.83 -7.40
N ARG A 552 18.47 11.92 -6.42
CA ARG A 552 18.83 10.51 -6.66
C ARG A 552 17.89 9.82 -7.63
N HIS A 553 16.59 10.01 -7.46
CA HIS A 553 15.57 9.44 -8.34
C HIS A 553 15.71 9.95 -9.77
N VAL A 554 15.84 11.27 -9.96
CA VAL A 554 16.01 11.87 -11.30
C VAL A 554 17.32 11.42 -11.96
N MET A 555 18.43 11.39 -11.21
CA MET A 555 19.70 10.93 -11.76
C MET A 555 19.67 9.43 -12.09
N SER A 556 18.93 8.60 -11.35
CA SER A 556 18.72 7.20 -11.71
C SER A 556 17.98 7.04 -13.05
N ILE A 557 17.00 7.91 -13.33
CA ILE A 557 16.29 7.95 -14.61
C ILE A 557 17.25 8.36 -15.73
N ILE A 558 18.09 9.39 -15.51
CA ILE A 558 19.07 9.84 -16.50
C ILE A 558 20.09 8.74 -16.80
N LEU A 559 20.60 8.06 -15.76
CA LEU A 559 21.53 6.93 -15.88
C LEU A 559 20.93 5.79 -16.72
N GLU A 560 19.66 5.47 -16.48
CA GLU A 560 18.98 4.36 -17.15
C GLU A 560 18.57 4.70 -18.58
N THR A 561 18.08 5.92 -18.81
CA THR A 561 17.47 6.33 -20.09
C THR A 561 18.43 7.07 -21.02
N MET A 562 19.53 7.61 -20.51
CA MET A 562 20.55 8.34 -21.28
C MET A 562 21.97 7.90 -20.88
N PRO A 563 22.33 6.61 -21.02
CA PRO A 563 23.62 6.08 -20.55
C PRO A 563 24.83 6.74 -21.23
N GLN A 564 24.68 7.30 -22.44
CA GLN A 564 25.77 8.01 -23.11
C GLN A 564 26.11 9.35 -22.42
N VAL A 565 25.18 9.95 -21.67
CA VAL A 565 25.43 11.16 -20.85
C VAL A 565 26.00 10.77 -19.49
N ALA A 566 25.80 9.53 -19.06
CA ALA A 566 26.18 8.98 -17.77
C ALA A 566 27.65 8.51 -17.64
N HIS A 567 28.61 9.31 -18.13
CA HIS A 567 30.04 9.08 -17.87
C HIS A 567 30.61 10.25 -17.10
N HIS A 568 31.72 10.03 -16.39
CA HIS A 568 32.37 11.09 -15.63
C HIS A 568 32.73 12.27 -16.53
N CYS A 569 32.46 13.49 -16.04
CA CYS A 569 32.88 14.71 -16.70
C CYS A 569 34.40 14.72 -16.88
N PRO A 570 34.91 15.26 -18.01
CA PRO A 570 34.25 16.28 -18.83
C PRO A 570 33.41 15.77 -20.02
N HIS A 571 32.44 16.58 -20.44
CA HIS A 571 31.56 16.32 -21.58
C HIS A 571 31.83 17.29 -22.73
N GLY A 572 32.00 16.81 -23.97
CA GLY A 572 32.13 17.70 -25.13
C GLY A 572 32.98 17.11 -26.25
N ASN A 573 33.26 17.95 -27.26
CA ASN A 573 33.97 17.60 -28.49
C ASN A 573 33.44 16.34 -29.17
N ARG A 574 32.12 16.13 -29.12
CA ARG A 574 31.47 14.94 -29.68
C ARG A 574 29.98 15.16 -29.93
N THR A 575 29.43 14.33 -30.79
CA THR A 575 27.99 14.26 -31.06
C THR A 575 27.35 13.20 -30.16
N TYR A 576 26.29 13.59 -29.45
CA TYR A 576 25.51 12.71 -28.59
C TYR A 576 24.24 12.30 -29.33
N ASN A 577 24.10 11.01 -29.63
CA ASN A 577 22.94 10.44 -30.30
C ASN A 577 22.08 9.72 -29.27
N LEU A 578 21.06 10.41 -28.75
CA LEU A 578 20.29 9.97 -27.59
C LEU A 578 18.89 9.53 -28.01
N VAL A 579 18.52 8.34 -27.55
CA VAL A 579 17.15 7.81 -27.65
C VAL A 579 16.62 7.66 -26.23
N PHE A 580 15.66 8.50 -25.89
CA PHE A 580 15.08 8.62 -24.56
C PHE A 580 13.60 8.20 -24.56
N TRP A 581 13.15 7.61 -23.46
CA TRP A 581 11.73 7.34 -23.21
C TRP A 581 11.43 7.41 -21.73
N LEU A 582 10.18 7.74 -21.39
CA LEU A 582 9.69 7.72 -20.02
C LEU A 582 8.68 6.61 -19.83
N GLU A 583 9.00 5.67 -18.95
CA GLU A 583 8.09 4.61 -18.49
C GLU A 583 7.34 5.03 -17.24
N GLU A 584 6.22 4.35 -16.97
CA GLU A 584 5.37 4.60 -15.80
C GLU A 584 6.15 4.44 -14.48
N ARG A 585 7.15 3.56 -14.42
CA ARG A 585 7.98 3.32 -13.24
C ARG A 585 8.87 4.48 -12.82
N PHE A 586 9.15 5.41 -13.74
CA PHE A 586 9.99 6.59 -13.45
C PHE A 586 9.21 7.69 -12.74
N PHE A 587 7.89 7.60 -12.65
CA PHE A 587 7.07 8.59 -11.98
C PHE A 587 6.84 8.18 -10.51
N PRO A 588 6.97 9.12 -9.56
CA PRO A 588 6.62 8.86 -8.17
C PRO A 588 5.18 8.35 -8.06
N LYS A 589 4.93 7.37 -7.20
CA LYS A 589 3.56 6.83 -7.01
C LYS A 589 2.57 7.87 -6.48
N SER A 590 3.07 8.99 -5.97
CA SER A 590 2.32 10.12 -5.45
C SER A 590 1.83 11.11 -6.52
N VAL A 591 2.23 10.98 -7.78
CA VAL A 591 1.84 11.93 -8.82
C VAL A 591 0.31 11.95 -8.97
N PRO A 592 -0.35 13.12 -8.82
CA PRO A 592 -1.80 13.21 -8.97
C PRO A 592 -2.22 12.93 -10.42
N ALA A 593 -3.49 12.53 -10.61
CA ALA A 593 -4.02 12.41 -11.97
C ALA A 593 -4.19 13.81 -12.58
N GLY A 594 -3.87 13.95 -13.86
CA GLY A 594 -3.97 15.20 -14.60
C GLY A 594 -3.02 15.23 -15.79
N ASP A 595 -2.95 16.38 -16.46
CA ASP A 595 -2.00 16.61 -17.54
C ASP A 595 -0.85 17.49 -17.02
N PHE A 596 0.38 17.07 -17.30
CA PHE A 596 1.60 17.70 -16.81
C PHE A 596 2.51 18.10 -17.97
N ARG A 597 3.31 19.13 -17.72
CA ARG A 597 4.45 19.53 -18.55
C ARG A 597 5.68 19.54 -17.65
N ILE A 598 6.76 18.88 -18.04
CA ILE A 598 8.06 19.01 -17.40
C ILE A 598 8.97 19.74 -18.37
N ASP A 599 9.58 20.81 -17.90
CA ASP A 599 10.58 21.56 -18.65
C ASP A 599 11.95 21.18 -18.06
N VAL A 600 12.87 20.75 -18.92
CA VAL A 600 14.20 20.27 -18.55
C VAL A 600 15.24 21.10 -19.28
N TRP A 601 16.22 21.62 -18.56
CA TRP A 601 17.36 22.36 -19.09
C TRP A 601 18.67 21.73 -18.64
N PHE A 602 19.62 21.67 -19.56
CA PHE A 602 21.04 21.45 -19.29
C PHE A 602 21.75 22.76 -19.53
N ARG A 603 22.41 23.30 -18.50
CA ARG A 603 23.06 24.63 -18.56
C ARG A 603 24.53 24.54 -18.18
N THR A 604 25.31 25.48 -18.72
CA THR A 604 26.69 25.72 -18.28
C THR A 604 26.73 26.54 -16.98
N ILE A 605 27.92 26.70 -16.40
CA ILE A 605 28.14 27.60 -15.26
C ILE A 605 27.77 29.05 -15.56
N ASP A 606 27.89 29.49 -16.81
CA ASP A 606 27.50 30.82 -17.28
C ASP A 606 25.98 30.93 -17.55
N ASN A 607 25.20 29.94 -17.09
CA ASN A 607 23.76 29.84 -17.28
C ASN A 607 23.31 29.78 -18.77
N LYS A 608 24.23 29.45 -19.68
CA LYS A 608 23.92 29.24 -21.11
C LYS A 608 23.32 27.85 -21.32
N THR A 609 22.20 27.77 -22.04
CA THR A 609 21.53 26.51 -22.36
C THR A 609 22.37 25.68 -23.33
N ILE A 610 22.68 24.45 -22.94
CA ILE A 610 23.28 23.40 -23.78
C ILE A 610 22.14 22.67 -24.51
N PHE A 611 21.10 22.29 -23.77
CA PHE A 611 19.95 21.61 -24.33
C PHE A 611 18.74 21.85 -23.46
N ALA A 612 17.58 22.08 -24.08
CA ALA A 612 16.32 22.21 -23.37
C ALA A 612 15.20 21.46 -24.09
N TYR A 613 14.35 20.79 -23.32
CA TYR A 613 13.16 20.14 -23.87
C TYR A 613 11.99 20.20 -22.89
N GLN A 614 10.79 20.13 -23.46
CA GLN A 614 9.53 20.07 -22.73
C GLN A 614 8.87 18.71 -22.97
N ALA A 615 8.56 17.99 -21.90
CA ALA A 615 7.85 16.71 -21.92
C ALA A 615 6.41 16.90 -21.45
N TYR A 616 5.44 16.52 -22.27
CA TYR A 616 4.02 16.55 -21.93
C TYR A 616 3.52 15.14 -21.67
N PHE A 617 2.82 14.93 -20.56
CA PHE A 617 2.25 13.61 -20.22
C PHE A 617 0.92 13.73 -19.48
N SER A 618 0.07 12.71 -19.67
CA SER A 618 -1.21 12.57 -18.99
C SER A 618 -1.11 11.42 -18.00
N VAL A 619 -1.34 11.72 -16.73
CA VAL A 619 -1.40 10.75 -15.64
C VAL A 619 -2.87 10.43 -15.41
N ARG A 620 -3.26 9.19 -15.67
CA ARG A 620 -4.61 8.71 -15.44
C ARG A 620 -4.59 7.70 -14.31
N ARG A 621 -5.42 7.91 -13.29
CA ARG A 621 -5.64 6.88 -12.26
C ARG A 621 -6.25 5.66 -12.93
N GLN A 622 -5.63 4.51 -12.80
CA GLN A 622 -6.21 3.26 -13.25
C GLN A 622 -7.26 2.86 -12.22
N GLY A 623 -8.53 3.16 -12.50
CA GLY A 623 -9.65 2.58 -11.75
C GLY A 623 -9.64 1.07 -11.95
N SER A 624 -9.89 0.29 -10.89
CA SER A 624 -9.99 -1.17 -10.95
C SER A 624 -11.19 -1.64 -11.79
N PHE A 625 -12.16 -0.76 -12.01
CA PHE A 625 -13.29 -0.93 -12.92
C PHE A 625 -13.63 0.41 -13.57
N SER A 626 -14.26 0.36 -14.73
CA SER A 626 -14.88 1.50 -15.39
C SER A 626 -16.36 1.24 -15.51
N VAL A 627 -17.18 2.19 -15.08
CA VAL A 627 -18.63 2.15 -15.22
C VAL A 627 -19.03 3.03 -16.38
N ARG A 628 -19.76 2.44 -17.33
CA ARG A 628 -20.28 3.17 -18.48
C ARG A 628 -21.79 3.12 -18.44
N VAL A 629 -22.41 4.25 -18.12
CA VAL A 629 -23.86 4.42 -18.25
C VAL A 629 -24.24 4.42 -19.72
N THR A 630 -25.10 3.50 -20.10
CA THR A 630 -25.55 3.31 -21.48
C THR A 630 -26.80 4.11 -21.78
N LYS A 631 -27.74 4.22 -20.83
CA LYS A 631 -29.04 4.89 -21.03
C LYS A 631 -29.69 5.27 -19.71
N PHE A 632 -30.44 6.36 -19.70
CA PHE A 632 -31.45 6.67 -18.67
C PHE A 632 -32.85 6.66 -19.29
N ILE A 633 -33.85 6.23 -18.52
CA ILE A 633 -35.27 6.20 -18.93
C ILE A 633 -36.10 6.73 -17.77
N CYS A 634 -36.81 7.84 -17.95
CA CYS A 634 -37.85 8.24 -16.99
C CYS A 634 -39.06 7.33 -17.13
N THR A 635 -39.63 6.88 -16.01
CA THR A 635 -40.74 5.90 -15.97
C THR A 635 -41.90 6.45 -15.15
N GLU A 636 -43.07 5.81 -15.23
CA GLU A 636 -44.25 6.15 -14.40
C GLU A 636 -44.80 7.58 -14.63
N THR A 637 -44.64 8.11 -15.84
CA THR A 637 -45.27 9.39 -16.24
C THR A 637 -46.70 9.16 -16.76
N PRO A 638 -47.69 10.00 -16.40
CA PRO A 638 -47.58 11.20 -15.56
C PRO A 638 -47.53 10.90 -14.05
N TYR A 639 -46.90 11.79 -13.28
CA TYR A 639 -46.83 11.67 -11.81
C TYR A 639 -47.99 12.40 -11.14
N GLU A 640 -48.52 11.87 -10.03
CA GLU A 640 -49.69 12.46 -9.36
C GLU A 640 -49.43 13.83 -8.73
N LEU A 641 -48.23 14.04 -8.18
CA LEU A 641 -47.91 15.22 -7.36
C LEU A 641 -46.94 16.19 -8.05
N THR A 642 -46.42 15.85 -9.23
CA THR A 642 -45.38 16.62 -9.92
C THR A 642 -45.61 16.61 -11.43
N ASN A 643 -45.16 17.67 -12.09
CA ASN A 643 -45.23 17.79 -13.55
C ASN A 643 -43.82 17.64 -14.13
N LEU A 644 -43.58 16.55 -14.86
CA LEU A 644 -42.33 16.34 -15.60
C LEU A 644 -42.35 17.16 -16.88
N LEU A 645 -41.65 18.28 -16.91
CA LEU A 645 -41.60 19.18 -18.06
C LEU A 645 -40.61 18.69 -19.12
N LEU A 646 -39.47 18.13 -18.70
CA LEU A 646 -38.44 17.62 -19.60
C LEU A 646 -37.71 16.43 -18.95
N CYS A 647 -37.48 15.37 -19.71
CA CYS A 647 -36.55 14.30 -19.36
C CYS A 647 -35.80 13.86 -20.61
N LYS A 648 -34.50 14.19 -20.68
CA LYS A 648 -33.67 13.93 -21.86
C LYS A 648 -32.33 13.34 -21.44
N THR A 649 -32.00 12.18 -22.00
CA THR A 649 -30.65 11.62 -21.89
C THR A 649 -29.73 12.30 -22.91
N VAL A 650 -28.63 12.89 -22.44
CA VAL A 650 -27.61 13.54 -23.26
C VAL A 650 -26.37 12.65 -23.30
N LEU A 651 -26.15 12.01 -24.44
CA LEU A 651 -24.94 11.23 -24.71
C LEU A 651 -23.81 12.16 -25.15
N ARG A 652 -22.72 12.22 -24.37
CA ARG A 652 -21.53 13.00 -24.71
C ARG A 652 -20.36 12.08 -25.07
N ARG A 653 -19.66 12.34 -26.18
CA ARG A 653 -18.47 11.55 -26.55
C ARG A 653 -17.36 11.76 -25.51
N ASN A 654 -16.81 10.68 -24.96
CA ASN A 654 -15.74 10.67 -23.95
C ASN A 654 -16.06 11.37 -22.62
N GLN A 655 -17.33 11.64 -22.34
CA GLN A 655 -17.82 12.18 -21.07
C GLN A 655 -18.92 11.25 -20.52
N PRO A 656 -19.18 11.27 -19.20
CA PRO A 656 -20.28 10.48 -18.64
C PRO A 656 -21.61 10.88 -19.27
N THR A 657 -22.48 9.89 -19.46
CA THR A 657 -23.85 10.11 -19.92
C THR A 657 -24.60 10.93 -18.88
N MET A 658 -25.30 11.97 -19.33
CA MET A 658 -26.04 12.89 -18.47
C MET A 658 -27.55 12.72 -18.68
N LEU A 659 -28.32 12.89 -17.63
CA LEU A 659 -29.78 12.91 -17.61
C LEU A 659 -30.23 14.31 -17.22
N HIS A 660 -30.76 15.06 -18.18
CA HIS A 660 -31.31 16.39 -17.96
C HIS A 660 -32.80 16.27 -17.64
N ILE A 661 -33.22 16.73 -16.47
CA ILE A 661 -34.61 16.68 -16.00
C ILE A 661 -35.05 18.08 -15.57
N THR A 662 -36.28 18.44 -15.94
CA THR A 662 -36.99 19.60 -15.43
C THR A 662 -38.30 19.12 -14.81
N LEU A 663 -38.45 19.29 -13.49
CA LEU A 663 -39.61 18.85 -12.73
C LEU A 663 -40.23 20.04 -12.00
N HIS A 664 -41.52 20.26 -12.17
CA HIS A 664 -42.27 21.23 -11.39
C HIS A 664 -43.01 20.54 -10.25
N VAL A 665 -42.75 20.99 -9.02
CA VAL A 665 -43.38 20.45 -7.80
C VAL A 665 -44.31 21.54 -7.24
N PRO A 666 -45.62 21.50 -7.53
CA PRO A 666 -46.54 22.58 -7.20
C PRO A 666 -46.84 22.69 -5.69
N MET A 667 -46.70 21.60 -4.94
CA MET A 667 -47.02 21.53 -3.51
C MET A 667 -45.79 21.43 -2.62
N VAL A 668 -45.91 21.88 -1.38
CA VAL A 668 -44.85 21.80 -0.37
C VAL A 668 -44.86 20.42 0.29
N LEU A 669 -43.72 19.73 0.26
CA LEU A 669 -43.46 18.38 0.75
C LEU A 669 -42.56 18.46 1.98
N ASN A 670 -43.09 18.01 3.12
CA ASN A 670 -42.35 17.93 4.38
C ASN A 670 -41.58 16.61 4.54
N GLU A 671 -41.97 15.58 3.79
CA GLU A 671 -41.36 14.26 3.77
C GLU A 671 -41.16 13.81 2.33
N MET A 672 -39.95 13.31 2.06
CA MET A 672 -39.57 12.75 0.78
C MET A 672 -38.73 11.51 1.03
N TYR A 673 -38.98 10.44 0.31
CA TYR A 673 -38.28 9.16 0.42
C TYR A 673 -37.57 8.86 -0.90
N ILE A 674 -36.36 8.31 -0.82
CA ILE A 674 -35.66 7.74 -1.98
C ILE A 674 -35.67 6.22 -1.85
N LYS A 675 -36.16 5.55 -2.89
CA LYS A 675 -36.11 4.10 -3.06
C LYS A 675 -35.21 3.79 -4.23
N LEU A 676 -34.25 2.88 -4.04
CA LEU A 676 -33.34 2.44 -5.09
C LEU A 676 -33.32 0.92 -5.10
N ASN A 677 -33.62 0.33 -6.26
CA ASN A 677 -33.48 -1.10 -6.49
C ASN A 677 -32.48 -1.33 -7.61
N THR A 678 -31.54 -2.25 -7.41
CA THR A 678 -30.60 -2.65 -8.46
C THR A 678 -30.96 -4.02 -9.02
N TYR A 679 -30.65 -4.22 -10.30
CA TYR A 679 -30.84 -5.46 -11.03
C TYR A 679 -29.59 -5.75 -11.84
N TYR A 680 -29.19 -7.03 -11.89
CA TYR A 680 -28.05 -7.50 -12.67
C TYR A 680 -28.52 -8.36 -13.83
N ARG A 681 -27.93 -8.17 -15.01
CA ARG A 681 -28.27 -8.90 -16.24
C ARG A 681 -27.43 -10.17 -16.37
N TYR A 682 -28.09 -11.33 -16.29
CA TYR A 682 -27.53 -12.61 -16.74
C TYR A 682 -27.92 -12.83 -18.21
N SER A 683 -29.11 -13.41 -18.42
CA SER A 683 -29.89 -13.32 -19.65
C SER A 683 -30.91 -12.18 -19.55
N GLU A 684 -31.58 -12.11 -18.40
CA GLU A 684 -32.57 -11.12 -18.00
C GLU A 684 -32.10 -10.34 -16.76
N PHE A 685 -32.72 -9.19 -16.50
CA PHE A 685 -32.46 -8.39 -15.30
C PHE A 685 -33.12 -9.03 -14.07
N ARG A 686 -32.31 -9.59 -13.18
CA ARG A 686 -32.75 -10.14 -11.89
C ARG A 686 -32.36 -9.21 -10.75
N SER A 687 -33.12 -9.20 -9.66
CA SER A 687 -32.83 -8.35 -8.51
C SER A 687 -31.41 -8.60 -8.00
N PHE A 688 -30.66 -7.52 -7.87
CA PHE A 688 -29.35 -7.52 -7.24
C PHE A 688 -29.54 -7.03 -5.79
N PRO A 689 -28.82 -7.58 -4.81
CA PRO A 689 -29.11 -7.38 -3.39
C PRO A 689 -28.64 -6.02 -2.85
N VAL A 690 -28.86 -4.96 -3.62
CA VAL A 690 -28.68 -3.58 -3.19
C VAL A 690 -30.04 -2.90 -3.38
N THR A 691 -30.78 -2.84 -2.28
CA THR A 691 -32.05 -2.10 -2.16
C THR A 691 -31.90 -1.07 -1.05
N LEU A 692 -32.20 0.19 -1.35
CA LEU A 692 -32.19 1.28 -0.38
C LEU A 692 -33.59 1.89 -0.30
N TYR A 693 -34.03 2.20 0.91
CA TYR A 693 -35.23 2.96 1.17
C TYR A 693 -34.95 3.88 2.37
N THR A 694 -34.76 5.18 2.11
CA THR A 694 -34.44 6.16 3.17
C THR A 694 -35.25 7.43 2.97
N GLU A 695 -35.67 8.04 4.08
CA GLU A 695 -36.31 9.36 4.07
C GLU A 695 -35.22 10.44 3.97
N ILE A 696 -35.35 11.31 2.97
CA ILE A 696 -34.41 12.38 2.65
C ILE A 696 -34.41 13.45 3.74
N CYS A 697 -35.61 13.90 4.15
CA CYS A 697 -35.75 14.97 5.14
C CYS A 697 -35.22 14.54 6.52
N SER A 698 -35.56 13.33 6.97
CA SER A 698 -34.99 12.75 8.19
C SER A 698 -33.47 12.61 8.13
N TYR A 699 -32.89 12.18 7.00
CA TYR A 699 -31.42 12.11 6.86
C TYR A 699 -30.73 13.46 7.06
N PHE A 700 -31.30 14.56 6.56
CA PHE A 700 -30.74 15.90 6.78
C PHE A 700 -30.86 16.38 8.22
N ARG A 701 -31.90 15.95 8.93
CA ARG A 701 -32.06 16.24 10.37
C ARG A 701 -31.08 15.40 11.20
N ASN A 702 -31.02 14.11 10.90
CA ASN A 702 -30.24 13.10 11.60
C ASN A 702 -29.60 12.13 10.57
N PRO A 703 -28.33 12.32 10.20
CA PRO A 703 -27.65 11.48 9.21
C PRO A 703 -27.69 10.01 9.63
N SER A 704 -28.12 9.13 8.71
CA SER A 704 -28.19 7.69 8.98
C SER A 704 -26.79 7.08 9.18
N ASP A 705 -26.70 6.12 10.10
CA ASP A 705 -25.52 5.27 10.26
C ASP A 705 -25.41 4.17 9.22
N ASP A 706 -26.48 3.92 8.44
CA ASP A 706 -26.43 2.98 7.33
C ASP A 706 -25.50 3.52 6.21
N PRO A 707 -24.39 2.83 5.91
CA PRO A 707 -23.42 3.31 4.93
C PRO A 707 -23.98 3.36 3.51
N LEU A 708 -24.96 2.51 3.17
CA LEU A 708 -25.60 2.56 1.86
C LEU A 708 -26.44 3.83 1.71
N SER A 709 -27.23 4.17 2.74
CA SER A 709 -27.95 5.45 2.83
C SER A 709 -26.99 6.63 2.72
N ARG A 710 -25.87 6.60 3.46
CA ARG A 710 -24.84 7.66 3.43
C ARG A 710 -24.19 7.82 2.06
N GLN A 711 -23.87 6.71 1.39
CA GLN A 711 -23.29 6.74 0.04
C GLN A 711 -24.29 7.27 -0.98
N ALA A 712 -25.54 6.80 -0.95
CA ALA A 712 -26.59 7.29 -1.82
C ALA A 712 -26.88 8.78 -1.60
N MET A 713 -26.84 9.26 -0.36
CA MET A 713 -26.99 10.68 -0.06
C MET A 713 -25.80 11.52 -0.47
N SER A 714 -24.58 11.01 -0.34
CA SER A 714 -23.40 11.69 -0.88
C SER A 714 -23.46 11.80 -2.40
N LEU A 715 -23.92 10.74 -3.08
CA LEU A 715 -24.15 10.74 -4.53
C LEU A 715 -25.22 11.77 -4.89
N ALA A 716 -26.36 11.77 -4.20
CA ALA A 716 -27.44 12.70 -4.46
C ALA A 716 -27.00 14.15 -4.19
N LEU A 717 -26.32 14.44 -3.08
CA LEU A 717 -25.78 15.77 -2.78
C LEU A 717 -24.81 16.29 -3.85
N GLU A 718 -23.95 15.41 -4.38
CA GLU A 718 -22.96 15.79 -5.38
C GLU A 718 -23.56 15.94 -6.79
N THR A 719 -24.57 15.13 -7.13
CA THR A 719 -25.13 15.08 -8.49
C THR A 719 -26.40 15.91 -8.67
N ILE A 720 -27.17 16.15 -7.61
CA ILE A 720 -28.42 16.91 -7.64
C ILE A 720 -28.53 17.90 -6.47
N PRO A 721 -27.52 18.78 -6.27
CA PRO A 721 -27.47 19.67 -5.10
C PRO A 721 -28.71 20.57 -4.96
N GLN A 722 -29.35 20.96 -6.07
CA GLN A 722 -30.55 21.79 -6.06
C GLN A 722 -31.76 21.11 -5.40
N TYR A 723 -31.86 19.78 -5.48
CA TYR A 723 -32.92 19.01 -4.80
C TYR A 723 -32.56 18.65 -3.36
N MET A 724 -31.29 18.67 -3.02
CA MET A 724 -30.76 18.14 -1.76
C MET A 724 -30.49 19.27 -0.77
N HIS A 725 -31.49 20.14 -0.56
CA HIS A 725 -31.51 21.16 0.49
C HIS A 725 -32.39 20.73 1.66
N TYR A 726 -32.31 21.44 2.79
CA TYR A 726 -33.15 21.17 3.95
C TYR A 726 -34.63 21.30 3.58
N CYS A 727 -35.44 20.30 3.94
CA CYS A 727 -36.88 20.33 3.76
C CYS A 727 -37.50 21.53 4.51
N PRO A 728 -38.57 22.14 3.97
CA PRO A 728 -39.49 21.56 2.97
C PRO A 728 -39.12 21.82 1.50
N HIS A 729 -39.54 20.92 0.61
CA HIS A 729 -39.38 21.04 -0.85
C HIS A 729 -40.70 21.42 -1.52
N GLY A 730 -40.72 22.20 -2.61
CA GLY A 730 -41.95 22.48 -3.36
C GLY A 730 -42.15 23.93 -3.76
N ASN A 731 -43.27 24.18 -4.42
CA ASN A 731 -43.62 25.46 -5.07
C ASN A 731 -42.48 25.99 -5.98
N ALA A 732 -41.78 25.08 -6.63
CA ALA A 732 -40.57 25.38 -7.40
C ALA A 732 -40.44 24.45 -8.60
N THR A 733 -39.81 24.97 -9.65
CA THR A 733 -39.34 24.18 -10.79
C THR A 733 -37.88 23.89 -10.59
N TYR A 734 -37.55 22.61 -10.53
CA TYR A 734 -36.19 22.15 -10.35
C TYR A 734 -35.62 21.70 -11.70
N ILE A 735 -34.39 22.13 -11.99
CA ILE A 735 -33.65 21.76 -13.20
C ILE A 735 -32.41 21.00 -12.75
N MET A 736 -32.24 19.77 -13.21
CA MET A 736 -31.15 18.91 -12.80
C MET A 736 -30.44 18.29 -14.00
N ASP A 737 -29.11 18.36 -13.94
CA ASP A 737 -28.20 17.62 -14.81
C ASP A 737 -27.56 16.50 -13.98
N PHE A 738 -28.07 15.29 -14.12
CA PHE A 738 -27.60 14.13 -13.35
C PHE A 738 -26.60 13.31 -14.17
N TRP A 739 -25.45 12.94 -13.60
CA TRP A 739 -24.53 11.98 -14.20
C TRP A 739 -23.95 11.04 -13.15
N LEU A 740 -23.65 9.80 -13.54
CA LEU A 740 -23.03 8.81 -12.66
C LEU A 740 -21.55 8.63 -13.04
N GLU A 741 -20.67 8.96 -12.10
CA GLU A 741 -19.23 8.68 -12.18
C GLU A 741 -18.87 7.35 -11.50
N ASP A 742 -17.75 6.76 -11.94
CA ASP A 742 -17.18 5.51 -11.40
C ASP A 742 -17.03 5.51 -9.86
N LYS A 743 -16.80 6.69 -9.26
CA LYS A 743 -16.57 6.84 -7.82
C LYS A 743 -17.80 6.54 -6.97
N PHE A 744 -19.00 6.61 -7.55
CA PHE A 744 -20.26 6.39 -6.82
C PHE A 744 -20.64 4.92 -6.73
N PHE A 745 -20.02 4.07 -7.57
CA PHE A 745 -20.32 2.66 -7.56
C PHE A 745 -19.46 1.92 -6.53
N PRO A 746 -20.05 0.98 -5.80
CA PRO A 746 -19.28 0.19 -4.85
C PRO A 746 -18.22 -0.65 -5.58
N LYS A 747 -17.03 -0.76 -5.00
CA LYS A 747 -15.92 -1.47 -5.66
C LYS A 747 -16.14 -2.97 -5.76
N SER A 748 -17.00 -3.52 -4.90
CA SER A 748 -17.39 -4.93 -4.92
C SER A 748 -18.21 -5.30 -6.16
N MET A 749 -18.78 -4.30 -6.86
CA MET A 749 -19.74 -4.52 -7.92
C MET A 749 -19.13 -5.47 -8.97
N PRO A 750 -19.82 -6.59 -9.28
CA PRO A 750 -19.32 -7.54 -10.27
C PRO A 750 -19.29 -6.88 -11.65
N ALA A 751 -18.41 -7.36 -12.52
CA ALA A 751 -18.43 -6.93 -13.91
C ALA A 751 -19.69 -7.49 -14.59
N GLY A 752 -20.40 -6.66 -15.35
CA GLY A 752 -21.64 -7.03 -16.02
C GLY A 752 -22.50 -5.82 -16.34
N ASP A 753 -23.69 -6.06 -16.86
CA ASP A 753 -24.66 -5.00 -17.17
C ASP A 753 -25.72 -4.94 -16.06
N PHE A 754 -26.04 -3.73 -15.62
CA PHE A 754 -26.95 -3.47 -14.51
C PHE A 754 -28.05 -2.51 -14.94
N ARG A 755 -29.20 -2.65 -14.27
CA ARG A 755 -30.30 -1.70 -14.28
C ARG A 755 -30.52 -1.23 -12.85
N MET A 756 -30.58 0.06 -12.62
CA MET A 756 -30.89 0.66 -11.33
C MET A 756 -32.17 1.47 -11.48
N ASP A 757 -33.19 1.08 -10.74
CA ASP A 757 -34.48 1.75 -10.70
C ASP A 757 -34.48 2.66 -9.46
N VAL A 758 -34.71 3.94 -9.65
CA VAL A 758 -34.72 4.96 -8.59
C VAL A 758 -36.07 5.65 -8.58
N TRP A 759 -36.69 5.69 -7.40
CA TRP A 759 -37.95 6.40 -7.16
C TRP A 759 -37.75 7.44 -6.06
N PHE A 760 -38.26 8.63 -6.29
CA PHE A 760 -38.51 9.64 -5.28
C PHE A 760 -39.99 9.58 -4.94
N LEU A 761 -40.32 9.39 -3.67
CA LEU A 761 -41.67 9.21 -3.18
C LEU A 761 -42.01 10.30 -2.16
N ALA A 762 -43.26 10.75 -2.14
CA ALA A 762 -43.80 11.57 -1.06
C ALA A 762 -44.32 10.68 0.09
N ALA A 763 -44.78 11.32 1.17
CA ALA A 763 -45.62 10.65 2.16
C ALA A 763 -46.78 9.90 1.48
N GLY A 764 -47.02 8.66 1.92
CA GLY A 764 -48.02 7.77 1.32
C GLY A 764 -47.57 7.00 0.07
N ASN A 765 -46.26 6.87 -0.19
CA ASN A 765 -45.69 6.14 -1.33
C ASN A 765 -46.13 6.64 -2.72
N LYS A 766 -46.58 7.89 -2.82
CA LYS A 766 -46.88 8.53 -4.10
C LYS A 766 -45.59 8.92 -4.82
N THR A 767 -45.47 8.53 -6.08
CA THR A 767 -44.26 8.76 -6.89
C THR A 767 -44.16 10.21 -7.32
N LEU A 768 -43.10 10.88 -6.90
CA LEU A 768 -42.74 12.24 -7.31
C LEU A 768 -41.92 12.24 -8.59
N PHE A 769 -41.03 11.26 -8.75
CA PHE A 769 -40.17 11.12 -9.92
C PHE A 769 -39.56 9.73 -9.93
N ALA A 770 -39.55 9.06 -11.07
CA ALA A 770 -38.93 7.75 -11.22
C ALA A 770 -38.08 7.66 -12.49
N TYR A 771 -36.92 7.00 -12.38
CA TYR A 771 -36.10 6.71 -13.54
C TYR A 771 -35.34 5.38 -13.41
N GLN A 772 -35.02 4.79 -14.55
CA GLN A 772 -34.18 3.62 -14.69
C GLN A 772 -32.84 4.02 -15.34
N ALA A 773 -31.74 3.66 -14.69
CA ALA A 773 -30.38 3.83 -15.19
C ALA A 773 -29.81 2.48 -15.63
N PHE A 774 -29.38 2.38 -16.89
CA PHE A 774 -28.69 1.21 -17.43
C PHE A 774 -27.21 1.52 -17.53
N PHE A 775 -26.36 0.65 -16.97
CA PHE A 775 -24.92 0.84 -17.00
C PHE A 775 -24.17 -0.49 -17.06
N SER A 776 -22.98 -0.46 -17.65
CA SER A 776 -22.09 -1.61 -17.72
C SER A 776 -20.86 -1.37 -16.84
N VAL A 777 -20.58 -2.32 -15.95
CA VAL A 777 -19.38 -2.35 -15.12
C VAL A 777 -18.38 -3.25 -15.82
N ARG A 778 -17.24 -2.69 -16.26
CA ARG A 778 -16.17 -3.44 -16.92
C ARG A 778 -14.93 -3.41 -16.02
N ARG A 779 -14.45 -4.58 -15.59
CA ARG A 779 -13.15 -4.70 -14.91
C ARG A 779 -12.03 -4.75 -15.95
N ARG A 780 -11.08 -3.82 -15.88
CA ARG A 780 -9.88 -3.88 -16.72
C ARG A 780 -8.87 -4.82 -16.06
N GLY A 781 -8.66 -5.99 -16.67
CA GLY A 781 -7.71 -7.00 -16.18
C GLY A 781 -8.34 -8.07 -15.29
N ILE A 782 -9.18 -8.93 -15.86
CA ILE A 782 -9.86 -10.03 -15.17
C ILE A 782 -8.85 -11.00 -14.51
N LEU A 783 -7.72 -11.25 -15.18
CA LEU A 783 -6.70 -12.17 -14.65
C LEU A 783 -5.93 -11.58 -13.45
N LYS A 784 -5.63 -10.28 -13.46
CA LYS A 784 -4.86 -9.65 -12.38
C LYS A 784 -5.70 -9.41 -11.12
N SER A 785 -6.95 -8.96 -11.24
CA SER A 785 -7.76 -8.63 -10.06
C SER A 785 -8.27 -9.84 -9.26
N LEU A 786 -8.39 -11.03 -9.87
CA LEU A 786 -8.73 -12.26 -9.14
C LEU A 786 -7.50 -12.90 -8.45
N ILE A 787 -6.29 -12.67 -9.00
CA ILE A 787 -5.04 -13.31 -8.55
C ILE A 787 -4.24 -12.41 -7.58
N GLU A 788 -4.25 -11.08 -7.75
CA GLU A 788 -3.35 -10.13 -7.07
C GLU A 788 -3.84 -9.68 -5.66
N CYS A 789 -4.97 -10.20 -5.16
CA CYS A 789 -5.49 -9.85 -3.82
C CYS A 789 -4.85 -10.68 -2.67
N ASN A 790 -3.57 -11.07 -2.74
CA ASN A 790 -3.01 -12.05 -1.80
C ASN A 790 -2.57 -11.47 -0.44
N GLU A 791 -2.83 -10.19 -0.16
CA GLU A 791 -2.48 -9.57 1.12
C GLU A 791 -3.72 -9.37 2.01
N SER A 792 -3.81 -10.22 3.03
CA SER A 792 -4.75 -10.26 4.16
C SER A 792 -6.16 -10.84 3.90
N LYS A 793 -6.52 -11.85 4.69
CA LYS A 793 -7.83 -12.50 4.70
C LYS A 793 -8.89 -11.54 5.27
N GLU A 794 -9.71 -10.95 4.41
CA GLU A 794 -10.76 -9.99 4.78
C GLU A 794 -12.00 -10.61 5.47
N PHE A 795 -12.19 -11.93 5.36
CA PHE A 795 -13.30 -12.63 5.99
C PHE A 795 -12.88 -13.94 6.66
N SER A 796 -13.73 -14.37 7.59
CA SER A 796 -13.68 -15.65 8.29
C SER A 796 -14.87 -16.50 7.88
N LEU A 797 -14.60 -17.79 7.63
CA LEU A 797 -15.61 -18.77 7.24
C LEU A 797 -15.87 -19.71 8.42
N ARG A 798 -17.13 -19.92 8.75
CA ARG A 798 -17.56 -20.92 9.72
C ARG A 798 -18.61 -21.83 9.10
N VAL A 799 -18.23 -23.05 8.75
CA VAL A 799 -19.17 -24.07 8.32
C VAL A 799 -19.96 -24.58 9.53
N LEU A 800 -21.28 -24.49 9.45
CA LEU A 800 -22.22 -24.87 10.51
C LEU A 800 -22.53 -26.36 10.46
N ARG A 801 -22.89 -26.89 9.28
CA ARG A 801 -23.17 -28.33 9.08
C ARG A 801 -23.22 -28.70 7.61
N TYR A 802 -23.06 -29.99 7.35
CA TYR A 802 -23.35 -30.65 6.08
C TYR A 802 -24.52 -31.63 6.26
N VAL A 803 -25.42 -31.70 5.27
CA VAL A 803 -26.60 -32.56 5.29
C VAL A 803 -26.70 -33.27 3.94
N CYS A 804 -26.64 -34.59 3.91
CA CYS A 804 -26.92 -35.34 2.68
C CYS A 804 -28.42 -35.37 2.42
N THR A 805 -28.82 -35.18 1.17
CA THR A 805 -30.22 -35.06 0.73
C THR A 805 -30.49 -36.01 -0.42
N GLU A 806 -31.76 -36.34 -0.66
CA GLU A 806 -32.18 -37.24 -1.76
C GLU A 806 -31.75 -38.71 -1.58
N ALA A 807 -31.42 -39.15 -0.37
CA ALA A 807 -31.25 -40.57 -0.08
C ALA A 807 -32.62 -41.28 0.07
N PRO A 808 -32.80 -42.52 -0.42
CA PRO A 808 -31.80 -43.36 -1.10
C PRO A 808 -31.55 -42.95 -2.56
N TYR A 809 -30.34 -43.22 -3.06
CA TYR A 809 -29.94 -42.94 -4.45
C TYR A 809 -30.10 -44.19 -5.31
N GLU A 810 -30.45 -44.03 -6.59
CA GLU A 810 -30.75 -45.15 -7.48
C GLU A 810 -29.50 -45.93 -7.89
N ARG A 811 -28.36 -45.25 -8.13
CA ARG A 811 -27.12 -45.83 -8.66
C ARG A 811 -25.94 -45.79 -7.67
N SER A 812 -26.20 -45.47 -6.41
CA SER A 812 -25.16 -45.44 -5.37
C SER A 812 -25.74 -45.74 -3.99
N VAL A 813 -24.88 -46.16 -3.07
CA VAL A 813 -25.25 -46.43 -1.69
C VAL A 813 -24.41 -45.56 -0.76
N ILE A 814 -25.04 -44.71 0.04
CA ILE A 814 -24.33 -44.00 1.11
C ILE A 814 -24.16 -44.94 2.30
N ASN A 815 -22.91 -45.27 2.62
CA ASN A 815 -22.57 -46.01 3.83
C ASN A 815 -22.66 -45.11 5.07
N TYR A 816 -22.13 -43.89 4.98
CA TYR A 816 -22.29 -42.88 6.02
C TYR A 816 -22.14 -41.46 5.48
N CYS A 817 -22.84 -40.52 6.10
CA CYS A 817 -22.73 -39.09 5.86
C CYS A 817 -22.77 -38.36 7.20
N ARG A 818 -21.60 -37.89 7.67
CA ARG A 818 -21.46 -37.31 9.02
C ARG A 818 -20.74 -35.96 8.95
N THR A 819 -21.34 -34.97 9.60
CA THR A 819 -20.65 -33.71 9.94
C THR A 819 -19.89 -33.90 11.24
N GLN A 820 -18.58 -33.67 11.25
CA GLN A 820 -17.78 -33.66 12.48
C GLN A 820 -17.39 -32.23 12.85
N LEU A 821 -18.06 -31.70 13.88
CA LEU A 821 -17.74 -30.39 14.45
C LEU A 821 -16.49 -30.48 15.31
N ARG A 822 -15.50 -29.63 15.05
CA ARG A 822 -14.26 -29.55 15.83
C ARG A 822 -14.13 -28.19 16.50
N ARG A 823 -13.79 -28.13 17.78
CA ARG A 823 -13.55 -26.86 18.49
C ARG A 823 -12.32 -26.17 17.89
N ASN A 824 -12.46 -24.90 17.51
CA ASN A 824 -11.40 -24.05 16.94
C ASN A 824 -10.70 -24.61 15.68
N LYS A 825 -11.31 -25.58 15.00
CA LYS A 825 -10.85 -26.17 13.75
C LYS A 825 -12.02 -26.18 12.76
N PRO A 826 -11.75 -26.18 11.44
CA PRO A 826 -12.82 -26.24 10.46
C PRO A 826 -13.62 -27.54 10.59
N THR A 827 -14.93 -27.44 10.37
CA THR A 827 -15.87 -28.56 10.37
C THR A 827 -15.52 -29.54 9.25
N LEU A 828 -15.40 -30.82 9.58
CA LEU A 828 -15.15 -31.87 8.59
C LEU A 828 -16.47 -32.43 8.06
N PHE A 829 -16.47 -32.73 6.78
CA PHE A 829 -17.45 -33.59 6.15
C PHE A 829 -16.84 -34.96 5.91
N ASN A 830 -17.43 -35.99 6.52
CA ASN A 830 -16.99 -37.38 6.37
C ASN A 830 -18.11 -38.16 5.65
N LEU A 831 -17.81 -38.60 4.45
CA LEU A 831 -18.76 -39.22 3.52
C LEU A 831 -18.16 -40.53 3.00
N SER A 832 -18.96 -41.58 2.95
CA SER A 832 -18.64 -42.80 2.19
C SER A 832 -19.81 -43.14 1.27
N VAL A 833 -19.52 -43.17 -0.04
CA VAL A 833 -20.49 -43.49 -1.10
C VAL A 833 -19.94 -44.65 -1.91
N ASP A 834 -20.70 -45.73 -2.01
CA ASP A 834 -20.41 -46.84 -2.90
C ASP A 834 -21.09 -46.63 -4.25
N VAL A 835 -20.31 -46.66 -5.34
CA VAL A 835 -20.81 -46.48 -6.70
C VAL A 835 -20.45 -47.75 -7.48
N PRO A 836 -21.37 -48.73 -7.59
CA PRO A 836 -21.07 -50.04 -8.18
C PRO A 836 -20.90 -49.96 -9.71
N GLU A 837 -21.59 -49.03 -10.37
CA GLU A 837 -21.53 -48.85 -11.82
C GLU A 837 -20.33 -48.02 -12.26
N VAL A 838 -19.80 -48.32 -13.45
CA VAL A 838 -18.73 -47.55 -14.09
C VAL A 838 -19.36 -46.40 -14.91
N LEU A 839 -18.97 -45.16 -14.60
CA LEU A 839 -19.51 -43.93 -15.13
C LEU A 839 -18.47 -43.21 -15.98
N ASN A 840 -18.81 -43.00 -17.26
CA ASN A 840 -17.97 -42.26 -18.20
C ASN A 840 -18.18 -40.75 -18.14
N GLU A 841 -19.34 -40.32 -17.64
CA GLU A 841 -19.77 -38.92 -17.58
C GLU A 841 -20.41 -38.64 -16.22
N VAL A 842 -19.89 -37.64 -15.52
CA VAL A 842 -20.38 -37.19 -14.22
C VAL A 842 -20.53 -35.68 -14.26
N TYR A 843 -21.71 -35.20 -13.88
CA TYR A 843 -22.05 -33.78 -13.79
C TYR A 843 -22.08 -33.33 -12.34
N ILE A 844 -21.43 -32.21 -12.05
CA ILE A 844 -21.59 -31.50 -10.77
C ILE A 844 -22.48 -30.30 -11.01
N HIS A 845 -23.62 -30.27 -10.32
CA HIS A 845 -24.49 -29.11 -10.24
C HIS A 845 -24.34 -28.46 -8.87
N MET A 846 -23.94 -27.19 -8.80
CA MET A 846 -23.82 -26.44 -7.56
C MET A 846 -24.71 -25.20 -7.59
N LYS A 847 -25.58 -25.04 -6.59
CA LYS A 847 -26.39 -23.84 -6.36
C LYS A 847 -26.11 -23.27 -4.99
N THR A 848 -25.84 -21.98 -4.93
CA THR A 848 -25.70 -21.27 -3.65
C THR A 848 -26.96 -20.47 -3.33
N TYR A 849 -27.25 -20.36 -2.04
CA TYR A 849 -28.36 -19.60 -1.49
C TYR A 849 -27.84 -18.72 -0.37
N TYR A 850 -28.33 -17.48 -0.32
CA TYR A 850 -28.04 -16.51 0.74
C TYR A 850 -29.25 -16.36 1.67
N ARG A 851 -29.02 -16.34 2.98
CA ARG A 851 -30.07 -16.18 3.98
C ARG A 851 -30.33 -14.70 4.27
N TYR A 852 -31.48 -14.19 3.84
CA TYR A 852 -32.03 -12.92 4.33
C TYR A 852 -32.91 -13.18 5.54
N ARG A 853 -34.18 -13.51 5.29
CA ARG A 853 -35.11 -14.13 6.24
C ARG A 853 -35.22 -15.63 5.94
N THR A 854 -35.37 -15.95 4.66
CA THR A 854 -35.30 -17.29 4.07
C THR A 854 -34.07 -17.41 3.17
N PHE A 855 -33.70 -18.63 2.81
CA PHE A 855 -32.64 -18.89 1.83
C PHE A 855 -33.16 -18.57 0.43
N GLN A 856 -32.58 -17.56 -0.21
CA GLN A 856 -32.87 -17.15 -1.59
C GLN A 856 -31.68 -17.47 -2.49
N ILE A 857 -31.93 -17.71 -3.78
CA ILE A 857 -30.87 -18.08 -4.74
C ILE A 857 -29.83 -16.96 -4.80
N PHE A 858 -28.58 -17.31 -4.53
CA PHE A 858 -27.42 -16.46 -4.73
C PHE A 858 -26.84 -16.75 -6.13
N PRO A 859 -26.26 -15.76 -6.84
CA PRO A 859 -25.82 -15.89 -8.23
C PRO A 859 -24.58 -16.76 -8.47
N ILE A 860 -24.56 -17.96 -7.90
CA ILE A 860 -23.64 -19.03 -8.29
C ILE A 860 -24.53 -20.26 -8.51
N ASP A 861 -24.81 -20.54 -9.78
CA ASP A 861 -25.51 -21.71 -10.29
C ASP A 861 -24.63 -22.27 -11.42
N VAL A 862 -23.96 -23.39 -11.16
CA VAL A 862 -22.89 -23.92 -12.00
C VAL A 862 -23.16 -25.38 -12.28
N VAL A 863 -23.17 -25.75 -13.56
CA VAL A 863 -23.23 -27.15 -14.00
C VAL A 863 -21.95 -27.44 -14.76
N VAL A 864 -21.16 -28.41 -14.31
CA VAL A 864 -19.93 -28.81 -15.00
C VAL A 864 -19.87 -30.32 -15.17
N GLU A 865 -19.54 -30.75 -16.38
CA GLU A 865 -19.19 -32.14 -16.66
C GLU A 865 -17.73 -32.38 -16.22
N VAL A 866 -17.53 -33.17 -15.16
CA VAL A 866 -16.24 -33.40 -14.51
C VAL A 866 -15.28 -34.11 -15.46
N CYS A 867 -15.75 -35.14 -16.16
CA CYS A 867 -14.95 -35.96 -17.06
C CYS A 867 -14.40 -35.15 -18.24
N SER A 868 -15.25 -34.38 -18.91
CA SER A 868 -14.83 -33.45 -19.97
C SER A 868 -13.85 -32.40 -19.45
N PHE A 869 -14.06 -31.83 -18.26
CA PHE A 869 -13.13 -30.85 -17.70
C PHE A 869 -11.74 -31.44 -17.38
N LEU A 870 -11.69 -32.64 -16.80
CA LEU A 870 -10.43 -33.32 -16.50
C LEU A 870 -9.64 -33.62 -17.79
N ARG A 871 -10.34 -34.00 -18.87
CA ARG A 871 -9.75 -34.19 -20.20
C ARG A 871 -9.29 -32.88 -20.83
N ASN A 872 -10.14 -31.86 -20.83
CA ASN A 872 -9.93 -30.56 -21.45
C ASN A 872 -10.54 -29.44 -20.58
N PRO A 873 -9.71 -28.74 -19.76
CA PRO A 873 -10.19 -27.71 -18.86
C PRO A 873 -10.95 -26.60 -19.59
N THR A 874 -12.18 -26.31 -19.15
CA THR A 874 -13.03 -25.29 -19.80
C THR A 874 -12.45 -23.89 -19.64
N LYS A 875 -12.85 -22.97 -20.54
CA LYS A 875 -12.49 -21.54 -20.46
C LYS A 875 -13.33 -20.77 -19.43
N ASP A 876 -14.43 -21.34 -18.96
CA ASP A 876 -15.28 -20.70 -17.96
C ASP A 876 -14.56 -20.61 -16.62
N VAL A 877 -14.47 -19.38 -16.10
CA VAL A 877 -13.68 -19.05 -14.91
C VAL A 877 -14.31 -19.68 -13.66
N ILE A 878 -15.65 -19.72 -13.59
CA ILE A 878 -16.37 -20.26 -12.43
C ILE A 878 -16.23 -21.78 -12.39
N SER A 879 -16.48 -22.46 -13.51
CA SER A 879 -16.29 -23.91 -13.65
C SER A 879 -14.86 -24.32 -13.29
N ARG A 880 -13.85 -23.59 -13.77
CA ARG A 880 -12.45 -23.85 -13.44
C ARG A 880 -12.16 -23.70 -11.96
N HIS A 881 -12.70 -22.67 -11.31
CA HIS A 881 -12.53 -22.45 -9.87
C HIS A 881 -13.20 -23.55 -9.05
N VAL A 882 -14.43 -23.94 -9.41
CA VAL A 882 -15.17 -25.01 -8.74
C VAL A 882 -14.41 -26.34 -8.83
N LEU A 883 -13.95 -26.72 -10.03
CA LEU A 883 -13.19 -27.96 -10.20
C LEU A 883 -11.79 -27.90 -9.61
N SER A 884 -11.10 -26.75 -9.62
CA SER A 884 -9.81 -26.64 -8.92
C SER A 884 -9.97 -26.86 -7.42
N VAL A 885 -11.05 -26.32 -6.83
CA VAL A 885 -11.39 -26.57 -5.43
C VAL A 885 -11.73 -28.05 -5.20
N LEU A 886 -12.50 -28.67 -6.10
CA LEU A 886 -12.82 -30.09 -6.01
C LEU A 886 -11.57 -30.97 -6.04
N ILE A 887 -10.68 -30.75 -7.02
CA ILE A 887 -9.40 -31.47 -7.18
C ILE A 887 -8.53 -31.32 -5.94
N GLU A 888 -8.47 -30.12 -5.36
CA GLU A 888 -7.67 -29.86 -4.16
C GLU A 888 -8.27 -30.50 -2.90
N LEU A 889 -9.61 -30.52 -2.78
CA LEU A 889 -10.32 -31.12 -1.64
C LEU A 889 -10.40 -32.65 -1.74
N MET A 890 -10.37 -33.19 -2.95
CA MET A 890 -10.63 -34.59 -3.26
C MET A 890 -9.62 -35.12 -4.29
N PRO A 891 -8.31 -35.13 -3.97
CA PRO A 891 -7.26 -35.46 -4.94
C PRO A 891 -7.35 -36.91 -5.44
N GLU A 892 -7.86 -37.84 -4.64
CA GLU A 892 -8.07 -39.23 -5.03
C GLU A 892 -9.08 -39.38 -6.19
N TYR A 893 -9.92 -38.36 -6.38
CA TYR A 893 -10.97 -38.28 -7.39
C TYR A 893 -10.54 -37.51 -8.62
N ALA A 894 -9.35 -36.89 -8.60
CA ALA A 894 -8.81 -36.09 -9.68
C ALA A 894 -8.09 -36.94 -10.74
N HIS A 895 -8.59 -38.14 -11.01
CA HIS A 895 -8.10 -39.00 -12.10
C HIS A 895 -9.07 -38.97 -13.28
N TYR A 896 -8.55 -39.21 -14.49
CA TYR A 896 -9.38 -39.24 -15.69
C TYR A 896 -10.46 -40.32 -15.59
N CYS A 897 -11.68 -40.00 -16.03
CA CYS A 897 -12.77 -40.96 -16.13
C CYS A 897 -12.40 -42.17 -17.01
N PRO A 898 -12.90 -43.37 -16.70
CA PRO A 898 -14.14 -43.63 -15.95
C PRO A 898 -14.02 -43.64 -14.41
N HIS A 899 -15.09 -43.25 -13.73
CA HIS A 899 -15.25 -43.34 -12.27
C HIS A 899 -16.26 -44.45 -11.93
N GLY A 900 -16.05 -45.25 -10.89
CA GLY A 900 -17.04 -46.22 -10.41
C GLY A 900 -16.41 -47.55 -10.00
N ASN A 901 -17.27 -48.54 -9.73
CA ASN A 901 -16.87 -49.85 -9.20
C ASN A 901 -15.95 -49.75 -7.97
N THR A 902 -16.20 -48.75 -7.12
CA THR A 902 -15.39 -48.49 -5.93
C THR A 902 -16.20 -47.75 -4.89
N THR A 903 -15.84 -47.96 -3.63
CA THR A 903 -16.32 -47.15 -2.53
C THR A 903 -15.44 -45.91 -2.38
N TYR A 904 -16.07 -44.76 -2.43
CA TYR A 904 -15.45 -43.46 -2.31
C TYR A 904 -15.54 -42.97 -0.87
N ILE A 905 -14.39 -42.75 -0.22
CA ILE A 905 -14.31 -42.21 1.14
C ILE A 905 -13.79 -40.77 1.07
N VAL A 906 -14.70 -39.80 1.24
CA VAL A 906 -14.37 -38.39 1.19
C VAL A 906 -14.27 -37.82 2.60
N LEU A 907 -13.10 -37.27 2.93
CA LEU A 907 -12.90 -36.47 4.13
C LEU A 907 -12.42 -35.07 3.75
N PHE A 908 -13.31 -34.07 3.77
CA PHE A 908 -12.92 -32.70 3.41
C PHE A 908 -13.46 -31.64 4.38
N TRP A 909 -12.87 -30.45 4.31
CA TRP A 909 -13.37 -29.25 5.01
C TRP A 909 -13.30 -28.05 4.08
N LEU A 910 -14.32 -27.19 4.12
CA LEU A 910 -14.32 -25.97 3.33
C LEU A 910 -13.49 -24.88 4.04
N GLU A 911 -12.37 -24.49 3.42
CA GLU A 911 -11.56 -23.36 3.86
C GLU A 911 -11.98 -22.04 3.22
N GLU A 912 -11.64 -20.94 3.90
CA GLU A 912 -11.88 -19.55 3.45
C GLU A 912 -11.30 -19.27 2.06
N ARG A 913 -10.19 -19.92 1.70
CA ARG A 913 -9.48 -19.70 0.43
C ARG A 913 -10.23 -20.25 -0.79
N PHE A 914 -11.15 -21.19 -0.57
CA PHE A 914 -11.93 -21.80 -1.65
C PHE A 914 -13.14 -20.97 -2.05
N LEU A 915 -13.50 -19.96 -1.25
CA LEU A 915 -14.59 -19.06 -1.55
C LEU A 915 -14.09 -17.82 -2.31
N PRO A 916 -14.85 -17.32 -3.30
CA PRO A 916 -14.55 -16.04 -3.92
C PRO A 916 -14.45 -14.93 -2.88
N LYS A 917 -13.41 -14.08 -2.96
CA LYS A 917 -13.25 -12.93 -2.05
C LYS A 917 -14.40 -11.94 -2.10
N SER A 918 -15.16 -11.97 -3.19
CA SER A 918 -16.37 -11.18 -3.38
C SER A 918 -17.60 -11.70 -2.63
N MET A 919 -17.53 -12.85 -1.93
CA MET A 919 -18.67 -13.33 -1.17
C MET A 919 -19.07 -12.32 -0.07
N PRO A 920 -20.35 -11.87 -0.03
CA PRO A 920 -20.83 -11.02 1.05
C PRO A 920 -20.72 -11.70 2.42
N ALA A 921 -20.67 -10.90 3.49
CA ALA A 921 -20.87 -11.45 4.83
C ALA A 921 -22.34 -11.88 4.99
N GLY A 922 -22.58 -13.02 5.65
CA GLY A 922 -23.93 -13.55 5.85
C GLY A 922 -23.93 -15.06 6.04
N ASP A 923 -25.12 -15.65 6.11
CA ASP A 923 -25.29 -17.10 6.21
C ASP A 923 -25.72 -17.65 4.85
N TYR A 924 -25.10 -18.76 4.45
CA TYR A 924 -25.25 -19.38 3.13
C TYR A 924 -25.64 -20.84 3.26
N ARG A 925 -26.33 -21.32 2.22
CA ARG A 925 -26.55 -22.73 1.94
C ARG A 925 -26.03 -23.03 0.55
N LEU A 926 -25.15 -24.01 0.41
CA LEU A 926 -24.66 -24.51 -0.87
C LEU A 926 -25.27 -25.90 -1.09
N ASP A 927 -26.03 -26.06 -2.15
CA ASP A 927 -26.60 -27.32 -2.58
C ASP A 927 -25.72 -27.85 -3.72
N ALA A 928 -25.20 -29.07 -3.59
CA ALA A 928 -24.35 -29.70 -4.57
C ALA A 928 -24.91 -31.09 -4.93
N TRP A 929 -25.10 -31.34 -6.23
CA TRP A 929 -25.55 -32.61 -6.79
C TRP A 929 -24.47 -33.18 -7.72
N PHE A 930 -24.20 -34.46 -7.58
CA PHE A 930 -23.41 -35.27 -8.52
C PHE A 930 -24.40 -36.14 -9.29
N ARG A 931 -24.46 -35.96 -10.61
CA ARG A 931 -25.44 -36.63 -11.48
C ARG A 931 -24.78 -37.35 -12.64
N THR A 932 -25.44 -38.39 -13.13
CA THR A 932 -25.07 -39.05 -14.40
C THR A 932 -25.59 -38.24 -15.60
N MET A 933 -25.22 -38.65 -16.81
CA MET A 933 -25.76 -38.10 -18.07
C MET A 933 -27.29 -38.15 -18.13
N ASP A 934 -27.89 -39.20 -17.56
CA ASP A 934 -29.34 -39.40 -17.50
C ASP A 934 -30.02 -38.55 -16.39
N ASN A 935 -29.29 -37.61 -15.78
CA ASN A 935 -29.74 -36.75 -14.69
C ASN A 935 -30.14 -37.51 -13.40
N VAL A 936 -29.64 -38.73 -13.22
CA VAL A 936 -29.81 -39.53 -11.99
C VAL A 936 -28.80 -39.05 -10.94
N THR A 937 -29.27 -38.69 -9.74
CA THR A 937 -28.41 -38.24 -8.64
C THR A 937 -27.62 -39.42 -8.06
N LEU A 938 -26.30 -39.37 -8.17
CA LEU A 938 -25.36 -40.28 -7.50
C LEU A 938 -25.17 -39.88 -6.04
N PHE A 939 -25.13 -38.58 -5.77
CA PHE A 939 -24.94 -38.07 -4.42
C PHE A 939 -25.34 -36.60 -4.36
N ALA A 940 -26.02 -36.18 -3.28
CA ALA A 940 -26.33 -34.78 -3.07
C ALA A 940 -26.16 -34.36 -1.60
N TYR A 941 -25.62 -33.17 -1.39
CA TYR A 941 -25.50 -32.59 -0.06
C TYR A 941 -25.75 -31.07 -0.03
N GLN A 942 -26.15 -30.60 1.14
CA GLN A 942 -26.30 -29.20 1.48
C GLN A 942 -25.26 -28.81 2.53
N ALA A 943 -24.43 -27.82 2.23
CA ALA A 943 -23.50 -27.21 3.18
C ALA A 943 -24.04 -25.87 3.69
N PHE A 944 -24.18 -25.73 5.00
CA PHE A 944 -24.58 -24.49 5.65
C PHE A 944 -23.34 -23.83 6.24
N PHE A 945 -23.04 -22.59 5.86
CA PHE A 945 -21.87 -21.87 6.35
C PHE A 945 -22.12 -20.38 6.54
N SER A 946 -21.37 -19.76 7.44
CA SER A 946 -21.44 -18.34 7.77
C SER A 946 -20.14 -17.65 7.40
N ILE A 947 -20.24 -16.54 6.67
CA ILE A 947 -19.11 -15.68 6.33
C ILE A 947 -19.20 -14.42 7.18
N ARG A 948 -18.15 -14.14 7.94
CA ARG A 948 -18.03 -12.94 8.78
C ARG A 948 -16.81 -12.15 8.36
N ARG A 949 -16.99 -10.91 7.88
CA ARG A 949 -15.88 -10.01 7.55
C ARG A 949 -15.22 -9.46 8.83
N LYS A 950 -13.90 -9.35 8.83
CA LYS A 950 -13.15 -8.78 9.97
C LYS A 950 -13.25 -7.25 9.94
N GLY A 951 -14.28 -6.71 10.59
CA GLY A 951 -14.49 -5.28 10.81
C GLY A 951 -15.76 -4.74 10.15
N VAL A 952 -16.69 -4.23 10.96
CA VAL A 952 -18.03 -3.79 10.52
C VAL A 952 -17.95 -2.63 9.53
N VAL A 953 -17.13 -1.61 9.81
CA VAL A 953 -17.10 -0.35 9.05
C VAL A 953 -16.40 -0.46 7.69
N ARG A 954 -15.29 -1.22 7.61
CA ARG A 954 -14.57 -1.41 6.34
C ARG A 954 -15.32 -2.34 5.39
N SER A 955 -16.04 -3.31 5.96
CA SER A 955 -16.75 -4.35 5.20
C SER A 955 -17.92 -3.86 4.36
N MET A 956 -18.58 -2.76 4.75
CA MET A 956 -19.71 -2.16 4.03
C MET A 956 -19.30 -1.02 3.09
N ILE A 957 -18.08 -0.47 3.21
CA ILE A 957 -17.55 0.57 2.30
C ILE A 957 -16.80 -0.06 1.12
N ASP A 958 -16.21 -1.25 1.33
CA ASP A 958 -15.65 -2.06 0.25
C ASP A 958 -16.71 -2.94 -0.44
N TRP A 959 -17.89 -3.10 0.18
CA TRP A 959 -19.09 -3.55 -0.52
C TRP A 959 -19.77 -2.40 -1.22
#